data_AF-A0A1Q5T4N9-F1
#
_entry.id   AF-A0A1Q5T4N9-F1
#
_cell.length_a   1.000
_cell.length_b   1.000
_cell.length_c   1.000
_cell.angle_alpha   90.00
_cell.angle_beta   90.00
_cell.angle_gamma   90.00
#
_symmetry.space_group_name_H-M   'P 1'
#
loop_
_entity.id
_entity.type
_entity.pdbx_description
1 polymer ?
#
loop_
_entity_poly.entity_id
_entity_poly.type
_entity_poly.pdbx_seq_one_letter_code
_entity_poly.pdbx_strand_id
1 'polypeptide(L)'
;MGESFEYSVCKEASAFNWKQSASFTDTTLQICRQVRTLLSKETRVVLDGQSLDLSSVVAVVRHGYDVALTDSPEVHQVLKRSVDLLNEKLTRGEIVYGVNTGFGGSADSRTSNYVALQKALIQHHNAAVLLPIDRGRESSHLTNSHSMKSHSIPVPVVRAAMLVRCNSLLRGHSAVRPEVIEYICTFLRNSMTPVVPLRGSISASGDLTPLAYIAGALEGNPDISVHKANGGIVGADEALTELNLKPLEFGPKEGLGLLNGTAFSCGAASLVLFEASQLVLLSQLLTAMGTEAMLGMICNYHPFIASTRPHDGQIEAAKNIFNFLLDSKLATPAGPGHDGLAQDRYALRTSTQWIGPQIENMALALEQVRAELNSTTDNPLINPEDGNIYHGGNFQAAAITSSMEKTLSAMQMIGKMIFSQCSELLNPTLSNGLPPNLCMDDPSLSFAFKGIDINMASYTSELGYLNHPISNHVQSAEMHNQAINSLAFIGCRYAGDAVEVLSLMTATYLYVLCQAVDLRVLHAEFVKDVRPKIDDMTSSTFPVAPANIKNISATMWEELMHQWRRNSTSDLCDRCVAAANASVGALLDLLPADVGISQEGNARQWKSSVAVALQQSYETARTKFLANPTTKTYLCSSSQKLYKFVREDLKVPPHSGIDAHPTYIREKFEGKECIGSQVSKIYTALREEKFRDLLLSCW
;
A
#
# COMPACT_ATOMS: atom_id res chain seq x y z
N MET A 1 -35.67 31.81 -7.97
CA MET A 1 -36.87 31.00 -8.24
C MET A 1 -36.42 29.57 -8.10
N GLY A 2 -37.01 28.84 -7.15
CA GLY A 2 -36.66 27.46 -6.88
C GLY A 2 -37.48 26.55 -7.78
N GLU A 3 -36.80 25.72 -8.54
CA GLU A 3 -37.34 24.46 -9.04
C GLU A 3 -36.36 23.36 -8.66
N SER A 4 -36.87 22.43 -7.87
CA SER A 4 -36.27 21.17 -7.49
C SER A 4 -36.02 20.32 -8.73
N PHE A 5 -34.77 20.27 -9.19
CA PHE A 5 -34.29 19.18 -10.04
C PHE A 5 -34.17 17.92 -9.17
N GLU A 6 -35.28 17.22 -8.98
CA GLU A 6 -35.27 15.83 -8.52
C GLU A 6 -34.51 14.98 -9.55
N TYR A 7 -33.34 14.49 -9.15
CA TYR A 7 -32.50 13.59 -9.95
C TYR A 7 -33.22 12.26 -10.20
N SER A 8 -33.86 12.13 -11.36
CA SER A 8 -34.47 10.88 -11.86
C SER A 8 -33.45 9.87 -12.44
N VAL A 9 -32.14 10.05 -12.22
CA VAL A 9 -31.10 9.22 -12.87
C VAL A 9 -30.63 8.03 -12.01
N CYS A 10 -31.07 7.91 -10.75
CA CYS A 10 -30.62 6.85 -9.84
C CYS A 10 -31.43 5.54 -9.83
N LYS A 11 -32.34 5.29 -10.79
CA LYS A 11 -33.18 4.07 -10.79
C LYS A 11 -32.81 2.99 -11.82
N GLU A 12 -31.83 3.20 -12.70
CA GLU A 12 -31.44 2.21 -13.73
C GLU A 12 -30.04 1.61 -13.54
N ALA A 13 -29.44 1.73 -12.34
CA ALA A 13 -28.14 1.12 -12.06
C ALA A 13 -28.21 -0.39 -11.70
N SER A 14 -29.41 -1.00 -11.65
CA SER A 14 -29.62 -2.36 -11.11
C SER A 14 -29.83 -3.48 -12.14
N ALA A 15 -29.67 -3.23 -13.45
CA ALA A 15 -30.06 -4.19 -14.49
C ALA A 15 -28.91 -4.82 -15.30
N PHE A 16 -27.67 -4.86 -14.78
CA PHE A 16 -26.58 -5.62 -15.42
C PHE A 16 -26.27 -6.91 -14.65
N ASN A 17 -26.78 -8.01 -15.18
CA ASN A 17 -26.65 -9.36 -14.61
C ASN A 17 -25.33 -9.99 -15.12
N TRP A 18 -24.21 -9.70 -14.43
CA TRP A 18 -22.90 -10.27 -14.74
C TRP A 18 -22.71 -11.61 -14.03
N LYS A 19 -22.35 -12.66 -14.76
CA LYS A 19 -21.69 -13.84 -14.16
C LYS A 19 -20.29 -13.40 -13.74
N GLN A 20 -20.15 -12.85 -12.54
CA GLN A 20 -18.90 -12.26 -12.07
C GLN A 20 -18.10 -13.26 -11.24
N SER A 21 -16.86 -13.53 -11.64
CA SER A 21 -15.81 -13.82 -10.66
C SER A 21 -15.80 -12.70 -9.61
N ALA A 22 -15.40 -12.99 -8.38
CA ALA A 22 -15.31 -11.96 -7.35
C ALA A 22 -14.39 -10.81 -7.83
N SER A 23 -14.83 -9.57 -7.64
CA SER A 23 -14.03 -8.39 -8.01
C SER A 23 -12.71 -8.36 -7.23
N PHE A 24 -11.73 -7.59 -7.70
CA PHE A 24 -10.45 -7.47 -6.98
C PHE A 24 -10.65 -6.82 -5.60
N THR A 25 -11.52 -5.82 -5.55
CA THR A 25 -12.00 -5.17 -4.32
C THR A 25 -12.59 -6.20 -3.37
N ASP A 26 -13.57 -6.99 -3.79
CA ASP A 26 -14.23 -7.97 -2.93
C ASP A 26 -13.23 -9.01 -2.42
N THR A 27 -12.34 -9.47 -3.29
CA THR A 27 -11.27 -10.42 -2.93
C THR A 27 -10.35 -9.84 -1.87
N THR A 28 -9.89 -8.61 -2.03
CA THR A 28 -8.99 -7.94 -1.09
C THR A 28 -9.66 -7.71 0.27
N LEU A 29 -10.89 -7.18 0.26
CA LEU A 29 -11.66 -6.96 1.49
C LEU A 29 -11.96 -8.29 2.20
N GLN A 30 -12.24 -9.36 1.44
CA GLN A 30 -12.47 -10.68 2.01
C GLN A 30 -11.22 -11.22 2.71
N ILE A 31 -10.03 -11.10 2.10
CA ILE A 31 -8.77 -11.48 2.73
C ILE A 31 -8.58 -10.70 4.05
N CYS A 32 -8.84 -9.39 4.06
CA CYS A 32 -8.75 -8.58 5.28
C CYS A 32 -9.75 -9.01 6.37
N ARG A 33 -11.00 -9.32 6.01
CA ARG A 33 -12.03 -9.84 6.94
C ARG A 33 -11.66 -11.21 7.49
N GLN A 34 -11.07 -12.07 6.66
CA GLN A 34 -10.60 -13.40 7.07
C GLN A 34 -9.47 -13.29 8.09
N VAL A 35 -8.47 -12.43 7.87
CA VAL A 35 -7.42 -12.15 8.88
C VAL A 35 -8.07 -11.75 10.20
N ARG A 36 -8.99 -10.76 10.19
CA ARG A 36 -9.69 -10.33 11.41
C ARG A 36 -10.47 -11.46 12.08
N THR A 37 -11.11 -12.33 11.30
CA THR A 37 -11.90 -13.45 11.81
C THR A 37 -11.03 -14.53 12.43
N LEU A 38 -9.86 -14.80 11.86
CA LEU A 38 -8.88 -15.71 12.44
C LEU A 38 -8.41 -15.14 13.79
N LEU A 39 -7.98 -13.88 13.82
CA LEU A 39 -7.46 -13.26 15.05
C LEU A 39 -8.49 -13.11 16.17
N SER A 40 -9.80 -13.12 15.87
CA SER A 40 -10.86 -13.03 16.88
C SER A 40 -11.33 -14.38 17.43
N LYS A 41 -10.97 -15.49 16.79
CA LYS A 41 -11.36 -16.84 17.20
C LYS A 41 -10.19 -17.57 17.84
N GLU A 42 -10.46 -18.35 18.88
CA GLU A 42 -9.54 -19.36 19.42
C GLU A 42 -9.54 -20.62 18.53
N THR A 43 -9.22 -20.45 17.26
CA THR A 43 -9.03 -21.54 16.31
C THR A 43 -7.56 -21.61 15.90
N ARG A 44 -7.23 -22.59 15.04
CA ARG A 44 -5.88 -22.78 14.50
C ARG A 44 -5.97 -22.82 12.98
N VAL A 45 -4.94 -22.32 12.31
CA VAL A 45 -4.78 -22.56 10.86
C VAL A 45 -4.39 -24.01 10.68
N VAL A 46 -5.23 -24.79 10.02
CA VAL A 46 -4.98 -26.21 9.73
C VAL A 46 -4.38 -26.31 8.33
N LEU A 47 -3.18 -26.88 8.22
CA LEU A 47 -2.54 -27.18 6.95
C LEU A 47 -2.97 -28.55 6.46
N ASP A 48 -3.45 -28.64 5.23
CA ASP A 48 -3.92 -29.85 4.57
C ASP A 48 -3.26 -30.10 3.19
N GLY A 49 -2.42 -29.16 2.75
CA GLY A 49 -1.75 -29.17 1.45
C GLY A 49 -2.56 -28.59 0.28
N GLN A 50 -3.76 -28.08 0.52
CA GLN A 50 -4.69 -27.67 -0.54
C GLN A 50 -5.43 -26.37 -0.27
N SER A 51 -5.59 -25.94 0.99
CA SER A 51 -6.44 -24.80 1.35
C SER A 51 -5.69 -23.62 2.00
N LEU A 52 -4.36 -23.54 1.90
CA LEU A 52 -3.61 -22.41 2.44
C LEU A 52 -3.89 -21.14 1.62
N ASP A 53 -4.29 -20.08 2.30
CA ASP A 53 -4.58 -18.78 1.69
C ASP A 53 -3.73 -17.65 2.27
N LEU A 54 -3.74 -16.49 1.60
CA LEU A 54 -2.95 -15.31 2.01
C LEU A 54 -3.34 -14.85 3.43
N SER A 55 -4.62 -14.96 3.80
CA SER A 55 -5.09 -14.53 5.11
C SER A 55 -4.48 -15.37 6.24
N SER A 56 -4.40 -16.69 6.03
CA SER A 56 -3.80 -17.65 6.94
C SER A 56 -2.29 -17.43 7.06
N VAL A 57 -1.61 -17.18 5.93
CA VAL A 57 -0.18 -16.83 5.94
C VAL A 57 0.06 -15.59 6.80
N VAL A 58 -0.68 -14.51 6.58
CA VAL A 58 -0.52 -13.26 7.33
C VAL A 58 -0.83 -13.45 8.81
N ALA A 59 -1.91 -14.16 9.16
CA ALA A 59 -2.30 -14.45 10.54
C ALA A 59 -1.20 -15.15 11.32
N VAL A 60 -0.65 -16.25 10.80
CA VAL A 60 0.41 -17.03 11.46
C VAL A 60 1.71 -16.23 11.56
N VAL A 61 2.07 -15.52 10.49
CA VAL A 61 3.39 -14.93 10.34
C VAL A 61 3.54 -13.61 11.08
N ARG A 62 2.53 -12.73 11.01
CA ARG A 62 2.59 -11.38 11.62
C ARG A 62 2.02 -11.33 13.03
N HIS A 63 1.07 -12.19 13.35
CA HIS A 63 0.34 -12.14 14.63
C HIS A 63 0.60 -13.35 15.51
N GLY A 64 1.48 -14.27 15.10
CA GLY A 64 1.81 -15.46 15.88
C GLY A 64 0.61 -16.40 16.07
N TYR A 65 -0.37 -16.36 15.17
CA TYR A 65 -1.56 -17.21 15.25
C TYR A 65 -1.19 -18.69 15.16
N ASP A 66 -1.92 -19.54 15.91
CA ASP A 66 -1.58 -20.95 16.04
C ASP A 66 -1.77 -21.71 14.70
N VAL A 67 -0.90 -22.70 14.48
CA VAL A 67 -0.87 -23.52 13.28
C VAL A 67 -0.79 -24.99 13.66
N ALA A 68 -1.56 -25.83 12.97
CA ALA A 68 -1.53 -27.27 13.13
C ALA A 68 -1.54 -27.97 11.79
N LEU A 69 -1.01 -29.20 11.76
CA LEU A 69 -1.22 -30.11 10.65
C LEU A 69 -2.63 -30.70 10.74
N THR A 70 -3.21 -31.07 9.60
CA THR A 70 -4.47 -31.81 9.56
C THR A 70 -4.36 -33.15 10.25
N ASP A 71 -5.42 -33.55 10.97
CA ASP A 71 -5.56 -34.87 11.59
C ASP A 71 -6.19 -35.89 10.62
N SER A 72 -6.36 -35.54 9.33
CA SER A 72 -6.96 -36.39 8.30
C SER A 72 -6.14 -37.68 8.10
N PRO A 73 -6.74 -38.86 8.36
CA PRO A 73 -6.08 -40.14 8.13
C PRO A 73 -5.64 -40.33 6.67
N GLU A 74 -6.41 -39.78 5.73
CA GLU A 74 -6.13 -39.84 4.29
C GLU A 74 -4.81 -39.14 3.96
N VAL A 75 -4.61 -37.92 4.45
CA VAL A 75 -3.36 -37.17 4.23
C VAL A 75 -2.17 -37.89 4.84
N HIS A 76 -2.30 -38.40 6.07
CA HIS A 76 -1.25 -39.19 6.71
C HIS A 76 -0.92 -40.47 5.94
N GLN A 77 -1.93 -41.15 5.39
CA GLN A 77 -1.75 -42.36 4.62
C GLN A 77 -1.04 -42.10 3.29
N VAL A 78 -1.36 -40.99 2.60
CA VAL A 78 -0.66 -40.58 1.37
C VAL A 78 0.81 -40.27 1.66
N LEU A 79 1.11 -39.52 2.73
CA LEU A 79 2.50 -39.24 3.14
C LEU A 79 3.29 -40.51 3.40
N LYS A 80 2.71 -41.43 4.17
CA LYS A 80 3.34 -42.72 4.46
C LYS A 80 3.56 -43.53 3.18
N ARG A 81 2.55 -43.65 2.32
CA ARG A 81 2.65 -44.39 1.06
C ARG A 81 3.72 -43.82 0.13
N SER A 82 3.90 -42.50 0.12
CA SER A 82 4.96 -41.81 -0.62
C SER A 82 6.36 -42.26 -0.19
N VAL A 83 6.62 -42.29 1.12
CA VAL A 83 7.89 -42.75 1.69
C VAL A 83 8.09 -44.25 1.43
N ASP A 84 7.06 -45.07 1.64
CA ASP A 84 7.11 -46.51 1.40
C ASP A 84 7.42 -46.81 -0.07
N LEU A 85 6.78 -46.10 -1.01
CA LEU A 85 7.01 -46.25 -2.44
C LEU A 85 8.45 -45.90 -2.83
N LEU A 86 9.01 -44.81 -2.29
CA LEU A 86 10.42 -44.49 -2.53
C LEU A 86 11.34 -45.63 -2.06
N ASN A 87 11.09 -46.18 -0.88
CA ASN A 87 11.88 -47.30 -0.36
C ASN A 87 11.76 -48.55 -1.25
N GLU A 88 10.54 -48.92 -1.66
CA GLU A 88 10.30 -50.03 -2.60
C GLU A 88 11.07 -49.87 -3.92
N LYS A 89 11.16 -48.64 -4.42
CA LYS A 89 11.86 -48.30 -5.66
C LYS A 89 13.38 -48.42 -5.50
N LEU A 90 13.92 -47.92 -4.39
CA LEU A 90 15.34 -48.04 -4.06
C LEU A 90 15.75 -49.50 -3.82
N THR A 91 14.95 -50.31 -3.13
CA THR A 91 15.23 -51.73 -2.91
C THR A 91 15.26 -52.53 -4.21
N ARG A 92 14.47 -52.13 -5.22
CA ARG A 92 14.51 -52.70 -6.57
C ARG A 92 15.72 -52.25 -7.41
N GLY A 93 16.55 -51.35 -6.88
CA GLY A 93 17.70 -50.81 -7.60
C GLY A 93 17.33 -49.77 -8.65
N GLU A 94 16.11 -49.20 -8.60
CA GLU A 94 15.73 -48.12 -9.51
C GLU A 94 16.56 -46.86 -9.24
N ILE A 95 16.92 -46.14 -10.31
CA ILE A 95 17.70 -44.90 -10.21
C ILE A 95 16.72 -43.75 -9.95
N VAL A 96 16.96 -42.98 -8.90
CA VAL A 96 16.11 -41.86 -8.46
C VAL A 96 16.98 -40.62 -8.24
N TYR A 97 16.66 -39.55 -8.98
CA TYR A 97 17.41 -38.29 -8.95
C TYR A 97 17.54 -37.71 -7.53
N GLY A 98 18.75 -37.33 -7.15
CA GLY A 98 19.06 -36.69 -5.87
C GLY A 98 18.83 -37.58 -4.64
N VAL A 99 18.63 -38.88 -4.87
CA VAL A 99 18.48 -39.91 -3.82
C VAL A 99 19.61 -40.93 -3.90
N ASN A 100 19.79 -41.55 -5.06
CA ASN A 100 20.94 -42.42 -5.35
C ASN A 100 21.81 -41.91 -6.52
N THR A 101 21.58 -40.65 -6.92
CA THR A 101 22.39 -39.89 -7.86
C THR A 101 22.91 -38.60 -7.22
N GLY A 102 23.90 -37.94 -7.83
CA GLY A 102 24.20 -36.55 -7.52
C GLY A 102 23.09 -35.57 -7.93
N PHE A 103 23.35 -34.28 -7.70
CA PHE A 103 22.42 -33.17 -7.96
C PHE A 103 22.88 -32.34 -9.16
N GLY A 104 21.95 -31.59 -9.75
CA GLY A 104 22.23 -30.61 -10.81
C GLY A 104 23.03 -31.21 -11.98
N GLY A 105 24.06 -30.48 -12.44
CA GLY A 105 24.98 -30.89 -13.49
C GLY A 105 25.83 -32.13 -13.16
N SER A 106 25.75 -32.67 -11.94
CA SER A 106 26.45 -33.89 -11.48
C SER A 106 25.52 -35.10 -11.26
N ALA A 107 24.33 -35.09 -11.89
CA ALA A 107 23.31 -36.13 -11.75
C ALA A 107 23.69 -37.50 -12.37
N ASP A 108 24.84 -37.61 -13.01
CA ASP A 108 25.43 -38.84 -13.53
C ASP A 108 26.21 -39.65 -12.49
N SER A 109 26.62 -39.01 -11.38
CA SER A 109 27.23 -39.69 -10.22
C SER A 109 26.23 -40.59 -9.48
N ARG A 110 26.71 -41.62 -8.76
CA ARG A 110 25.89 -42.61 -8.05
C ARG A 110 26.40 -42.85 -6.63
N THR A 111 25.48 -43.10 -5.70
CA THR A 111 25.80 -43.48 -4.31
C THR A 111 24.68 -44.30 -3.68
N SER A 112 25.02 -45.22 -2.78
CA SER A 112 24.07 -45.93 -1.92
C SER A 112 24.03 -45.35 -0.49
N ASN A 113 24.85 -44.35 -0.19
CA ASN A 113 24.85 -43.67 1.10
C ASN A 113 23.86 -42.50 1.10
N TYR A 114 22.56 -42.83 1.19
CA TYR A 114 21.46 -41.87 1.06
C TYR A 114 21.53 -40.74 2.09
N VAL A 115 21.84 -41.07 3.34
CA VAL A 115 21.94 -40.11 4.46
C VAL A 115 23.08 -39.12 4.23
N ALA A 116 24.28 -39.61 3.88
CA ALA A 116 25.41 -38.73 3.60
C ALA A 116 25.16 -37.83 2.39
N LEU A 117 24.45 -38.31 1.38
CA LEU A 117 24.06 -37.49 0.23
C LEU A 117 23.16 -36.32 0.62
N GLN A 118 22.16 -36.54 1.49
CA GLN A 118 21.30 -35.43 1.97
C GLN A 118 22.09 -34.42 2.82
N LYS A 119 22.99 -34.89 3.68
CA LYS A 119 23.89 -34.01 4.45
C LYS A 119 24.79 -33.18 3.53
N ALA A 120 25.34 -33.80 2.48
CA ALA A 120 26.16 -33.11 1.49
C ALA A 120 25.37 -32.03 0.72
N LEU A 121 24.08 -32.27 0.45
CA LEU A 121 23.18 -31.27 -0.16
C LEU A 121 23.02 -30.04 0.75
N ILE A 122 22.70 -30.26 2.02
CA ILE A 122 22.49 -29.18 3.00
C ILE A 122 23.79 -28.39 3.21
N GLN A 123 24.89 -29.11 3.42
CA GLN A 123 26.21 -28.52 3.69
C GLN A 123 26.64 -27.51 2.62
N HIS A 124 26.56 -27.86 1.34
CA HIS A 124 27.05 -26.95 0.29
C HIS A 124 26.10 -25.78 0.02
N HIS A 125 24.82 -25.90 0.39
CA HIS A 125 23.87 -24.78 0.33
C HIS A 125 23.93 -23.87 1.56
N ASN A 126 24.49 -24.30 2.69
CA ASN A 126 24.84 -23.42 3.81
C ASN A 126 26.12 -22.60 3.51
N ALA A 127 26.14 -21.92 2.37
CA ALA A 127 27.31 -21.19 1.85
C ALA A 127 27.08 -19.68 1.70
N ALA A 128 25.92 -19.16 2.11
CA ALA A 128 25.58 -17.76 1.96
C ALA A 128 26.02 -16.90 3.16
N VAL A 129 26.09 -15.59 2.94
CA VAL A 129 26.79 -14.64 3.82
C VAL A 129 25.82 -13.98 4.80
N LEU A 130 26.16 -14.05 6.09
CA LEU A 130 25.54 -13.28 7.18
C LEU A 130 26.59 -12.40 7.86
N LEU A 131 26.16 -11.26 8.41
CA LEU A 131 27.01 -10.46 9.27
C LEU A 131 27.09 -11.11 10.66
N PRO A 132 28.18 -10.89 11.43
CA PRO A 132 28.25 -11.36 12.82
C PRO A 132 27.05 -10.88 13.67
N ILE A 133 26.59 -9.66 13.45
CA ILE A 133 25.43 -9.08 14.15
C ILE A 133 24.12 -9.79 13.81
N ASP A 134 23.95 -10.26 12.57
CA ASP A 134 22.78 -11.05 12.17
C ASP A 134 22.72 -12.38 12.93
N ARG A 135 23.87 -12.87 13.39
CA ARG A 135 24.04 -14.12 14.15
C ARG A 135 24.04 -13.91 15.67
N GLY A 136 23.75 -12.69 16.14
CA GLY A 136 23.76 -12.35 17.56
C GLY A 136 25.16 -12.29 18.20
N ARG A 137 26.22 -12.18 17.39
CA ARG A 137 27.61 -12.13 17.87
C ARG A 137 28.09 -10.69 17.95
N GLU A 138 28.77 -10.33 19.04
CA GLU A 138 29.42 -9.03 19.17
C GLU A 138 30.57 -8.89 18.17
N SER A 139 30.65 -7.71 17.55
CA SER A 139 31.73 -7.38 16.62
C SER A 139 32.86 -6.68 17.38
N SER A 140 33.73 -7.44 18.05
CA SER A 140 34.88 -6.89 18.79
C SER A 140 35.93 -6.21 17.90
N HIS A 141 35.90 -6.39 16.57
CA HIS A 141 36.94 -5.93 15.66
C HIS A 141 36.47 -5.12 14.42
N LEU A 142 35.16 -4.91 14.22
CA LEU A 142 34.67 -4.04 13.14
C LEU A 142 34.13 -2.74 13.76
N THR A 143 34.97 -1.71 13.79
CA THR A 143 34.61 -0.36 14.24
C THR A 143 33.46 0.28 13.44
N ASN A 144 33.09 -0.30 12.29
CA ASN A 144 32.02 0.15 11.39
C ASN A 144 30.83 -0.84 11.24
N SER A 145 30.75 -1.93 12.02
CA SER A 145 29.67 -2.94 11.81
C SER A 145 28.25 -2.40 11.98
N HIS A 146 28.07 -1.38 12.81
CA HIS A 146 26.77 -0.70 13.02
C HIS A 146 26.28 0.08 11.78
N SER A 147 27.10 0.23 10.74
CA SER A 147 26.75 0.92 9.48
C SER A 147 26.28 -0.05 8.38
N MET A 148 26.56 -1.35 8.49
CA MET A 148 26.18 -2.32 7.46
C MET A 148 24.71 -2.74 7.60
N LYS A 149 23.96 -2.69 6.51
CA LYS A 149 22.58 -3.22 6.46
C LYS A 149 22.61 -4.73 6.72
N SER A 150 21.64 -5.22 7.48
CA SER A 150 21.49 -6.65 7.77
C SER A 150 21.50 -7.49 6.48
N HIS A 151 22.18 -8.63 6.54
CA HIS A 151 22.19 -9.63 5.47
C HIS A 151 21.25 -10.79 5.77
N SER A 152 20.38 -10.71 6.78
CA SER A 152 19.35 -11.72 7.03
C SER A 152 18.02 -11.39 6.34
N ILE A 153 17.29 -12.43 5.97
CA ILE A 153 15.89 -12.35 5.55
C ILE A 153 15.06 -11.95 6.77
N PRO A 154 14.10 -11.01 6.64
CA PRO A 154 13.19 -10.67 7.72
C PRO A 154 12.45 -11.90 8.27
N VAL A 155 12.35 -12.01 9.61
CA VAL A 155 11.67 -13.10 10.33
C VAL A 155 10.29 -13.45 9.74
N PRO A 156 9.42 -12.48 9.40
CA PRO A 156 8.13 -12.79 8.77
C PRO A 156 8.26 -13.59 7.46
N VAL A 157 9.25 -13.28 6.62
CA VAL A 157 9.44 -13.98 5.34
C VAL A 157 9.94 -15.41 5.56
N VAL A 158 10.84 -15.63 6.53
CA VAL A 158 11.29 -16.99 6.89
C VAL A 158 10.13 -17.83 7.42
N ARG A 159 9.32 -17.28 8.34
CA ARG A 159 8.13 -17.96 8.88
C ARG A 159 7.10 -18.27 7.78
N ALA A 160 6.90 -17.35 6.84
CA ALA A 160 6.03 -17.60 5.68
C ALA A 160 6.56 -18.77 4.83
N ALA A 161 7.86 -18.82 4.57
CA ALA A 161 8.47 -19.92 3.83
C ALA A 161 8.32 -21.27 4.55
N MET A 162 8.50 -21.30 5.87
CA MET A 162 8.26 -22.49 6.71
C MET A 162 6.82 -22.98 6.58
N LEU A 163 5.85 -22.08 6.68
CA LEU A 163 4.42 -22.40 6.57
C LEU A 163 4.05 -22.94 5.19
N VAL A 164 4.52 -22.28 4.13
CA VAL A 164 4.29 -22.73 2.74
C VAL A 164 4.95 -24.08 2.48
N ARG A 165 6.16 -24.31 3.02
CA ARG A 165 6.83 -25.60 2.87
C ARG A 165 6.08 -26.72 3.57
N CYS A 166 5.57 -26.50 4.78
CA CYS A 166 4.70 -27.48 5.45
C CYS A 166 3.50 -27.85 4.57
N ASN A 167 2.79 -26.84 4.06
CA ASN A 167 1.61 -27.07 3.21
C ASN A 167 1.96 -27.87 1.94
N SER A 168 3.01 -27.46 1.21
CA SER A 168 3.46 -28.15 -0.01
C SER A 168 3.83 -29.62 0.24
N LEU A 169 4.48 -29.91 1.37
CA LEU A 169 4.90 -31.28 1.75
C LEU A 169 3.73 -32.19 2.09
N LEU A 170 2.68 -31.66 2.74
CA LEU A 170 1.48 -32.43 3.13
C LEU A 170 0.74 -33.06 1.95
N ARG A 171 0.98 -32.57 0.72
CA ARG A 171 0.42 -33.15 -0.51
C ARG A 171 0.95 -34.56 -0.80
N GLY A 172 2.01 -35.00 -0.11
CA GLY A 172 2.47 -36.39 -0.17
C GLY A 172 3.22 -36.78 -1.45
N HIS A 173 3.65 -35.81 -2.25
CA HIS A 173 4.42 -36.07 -3.48
C HIS A 173 5.94 -36.00 -3.28
N SER A 174 6.40 -35.70 -2.06
CA SER A 174 7.81 -35.40 -1.78
C SER A 174 8.60 -36.50 -1.09
N ALA A 175 7.94 -37.60 -0.65
CA ALA A 175 8.50 -38.64 0.22
C ALA A 175 9.28 -38.07 1.43
N VAL A 176 8.66 -37.14 2.15
CA VAL A 176 9.16 -36.60 3.42
C VAL A 176 8.33 -37.16 4.56
N ARG A 177 8.98 -37.58 5.66
CA ARG A 177 8.27 -38.10 6.83
C ARG A 177 7.40 -37.01 7.48
N PRO A 178 6.21 -37.38 8.01
CA PRO A 178 5.38 -36.46 8.78
C PRO A 178 6.11 -35.79 9.96
N GLU A 179 7.04 -36.52 10.59
CA GLU A 179 7.89 -36.02 11.68
C GLU A 179 8.68 -34.76 11.28
N VAL A 180 9.24 -34.72 10.07
CA VAL A 180 9.99 -33.56 9.57
C VAL A 180 9.07 -32.33 9.41
N ILE A 181 7.83 -32.55 8.94
CA ILE A 181 6.83 -31.48 8.79
C ILE A 181 6.42 -30.95 10.17
N GLU A 182 6.22 -31.84 11.15
CA GLU A 182 5.86 -31.48 12.52
C GLU A 182 6.97 -30.69 13.23
N TYR A 183 8.24 -30.96 12.92
CA TYR A 183 9.37 -30.16 13.42
C TYR A 183 9.29 -28.70 12.96
N ILE A 184 9.02 -28.46 11.67
CA ILE A 184 8.83 -27.09 11.14
C ILE A 184 7.61 -26.42 11.81
N CYS A 185 6.51 -27.16 11.96
CA CYS A 185 5.30 -26.69 12.64
C CYS A 185 5.58 -26.33 14.12
N THR A 186 6.42 -27.11 14.80
CA THR A 186 6.82 -26.86 16.19
C THR A 186 7.68 -25.61 16.31
N PHE A 187 8.62 -25.37 15.39
CA PHE A 187 9.36 -24.12 15.33
C PHE A 187 8.43 -22.91 15.12
N LEU A 188 7.47 -23.03 14.19
CA LEU A 188 6.48 -21.98 13.92
C LEU A 188 5.66 -21.60 15.17
N ARG A 189 5.11 -22.61 15.86
CA ARG A 189 4.30 -22.44 17.09
C ARG A 189 5.09 -21.80 18.23
N ASN A 190 6.37 -22.16 18.37
CA ASN A 190 7.23 -21.64 19.43
C ASN A 190 8.00 -20.37 19.02
N SER A 191 7.68 -19.78 17.86
CA SER A 191 8.37 -18.60 17.32
C SER A 191 9.90 -18.74 17.26
N MET A 192 10.39 -19.96 17.07
CA MET A 192 11.80 -20.25 16.81
C MET A 192 12.04 -20.13 15.31
N THR A 193 12.76 -19.10 14.87
CA THR A 193 12.92 -18.79 13.44
C THR A 193 14.39 -18.79 13.03
N PRO A 194 14.83 -19.65 12.10
CA PRO A 194 16.21 -19.66 11.63
C PRO A 194 16.65 -18.29 11.07
N VAL A 195 17.89 -17.90 11.32
CA VAL A 195 18.53 -16.73 10.69
C VAL A 195 18.98 -17.15 9.30
N VAL A 196 18.27 -16.68 8.28
CA VAL A 196 18.51 -17.08 6.88
C VAL A 196 19.15 -15.93 6.10
N PRO A 197 20.19 -16.16 5.28
CA PRO A 197 20.79 -15.11 4.45
C PRO A 197 19.84 -14.54 3.39
N LEU A 198 19.87 -13.22 3.19
CA LEU A 198 19.02 -12.45 2.29
C LEU A 198 19.23 -12.76 0.79
N ARG A 199 20.43 -13.24 0.43
CA ARG A 199 20.83 -13.49 -0.96
C ARG A 199 21.39 -14.89 -1.12
N GLY A 200 21.30 -15.42 -2.34
CA GLY A 200 21.81 -16.75 -2.69
C GLY A 200 20.78 -17.68 -3.36
N SER A 201 19.52 -17.24 -3.52
CA SER A 201 18.52 -17.93 -4.34
C SER A 201 18.37 -17.27 -5.72
N ILE A 202 18.28 -18.10 -6.74
CA ILE A 202 17.82 -17.76 -8.10
C ILE A 202 16.44 -18.37 -8.40
N SER A 203 15.82 -19.03 -7.41
CA SER A 203 14.49 -19.64 -7.50
C SER A 203 14.33 -20.57 -8.72
N ALA A 204 15.39 -21.31 -9.03
CA ALA A 204 15.55 -22.10 -10.24
C ALA A 204 15.13 -23.56 -10.05
N SER A 205 15.73 -24.22 -9.05
CA SER A 205 15.32 -25.52 -8.49
C SER A 205 14.71 -25.31 -7.10
N GLY A 206 13.82 -24.30 -7.02
CA GLY A 206 13.35 -23.76 -5.75
C GLY A 206 14.37 -22.84 -5.09
N ASP A 207 14.09 -22.50 -3.83
CA ASP A 207 14.87 -21.61 -2.99
C ASP A 207 15.90 -22.38 -2.14
N LEU A 208 16.71 -23.20 -2.81
CA LEU A 208 17.64 -24.18 -2.21
C LEU A 208 18.47 -23.61 -1.06
N THR A 209 19.22 -22.53 -1.34
CA THR A 209 20.14 -21.91 -0.37
C THR A 209 19.39 -21.43 0.89
N PRO A 210 18.33 -20.59 0.80
CA PRO A 210 17.51 -20.25 1.98
C PRO A 210 16.91 -21.46 2.72
N LEU A 211 16.35 -22.43 2.00
CA LEU A 211 15.72 -23.62 2.60
C LEU A 211 16.74 -24.53 3.30
N ALA A 212 18.00 -24.51 2.87
CA ALA A 212 19.08 -25.24 3.55
C ALA A 212 19.36 -24.72 4.96
N TYR A 213 19.10 -23.44 5.26
CA TYR A 213 19.23 -22.92 6.63
C TYR A 213 18.07 -23.38 7.53
N ILE A 214 16.89 -23.61 6.95
CA ILE A 214 15.79 -24.26 7.68
C ILE A 214 16.17 -25.71 7.96
N ALA A 215 16.60 -26.48 6.95
CA ALA A 215 17.03 -27.87 7.15
C ALA A 215 18.18 -27.98 8.15
N GLY A 216 19.19 -27.10 8.05
CA GLY A 216 20.31 -26.98 8.99
C GLY A 216 19.85 -26.73 10.44
N ALA A 217 18.80 -25.93 10.64
CA ALA A 217 18.23 -25.71 11.96
C ALA A 217 17.54 -26.97 12.51
N LEU A 218 16.86 -27.73 11.66
CA LEU A 218 16.16 -28.96 12.03
C LEU A 218 17.10 -30.12 12.36
N GLU A 219 18.26 -30.21 11.70
CA GLU A 219 19.33 -31.17 12.05
C GLU A 219 20.21 -30.70 13.22
N GLY A 220 19.91 -29.55 13.82
CA GLY A 220 20.63 -29.04 14.99
C GLY A 220 22.07 -28.60 14.69
N ASN A 221 22.33 -28.06 13.50
CA ASN A 221 23.67 -27.57 13.16
C ASN A 221 24.03 -26.35 14.02
N PRO A 222 25.08 -26.41 14.87
CA PRO A 222 25.42 -25.34 15.81
C PRO A 222 25.91 -24.04 15.14
N ASP A 223 26.28 -24.09 13.85
CA ASP A 223 26.63 -22.89 13.10
C ASP A 223 25.38 -22.16 12.54
N ILE A 224 24.22 -22.79 12.55
CA ILE A 224 22.95 -22.16 12.16
C ILE A 224 22.36 -21.43 13.37
N SER A 225 22.13 -20.14 13.22
CA SER A 225 21.54 -19.29 14.26
C SER A 225 20.00 -19.30 14.18
N VAL A 226 19.32 -19.15 15.32
CA VAL A 226 17.86 -19.14 15.45
C VAL A 226 17.42 -17.98 16.34
N HIS A 227 16.49 -17.17 15.86
CA HIS A 227 15.78 -16.15 16.65
C HIS A 227 14.82 -16.81 17.63
N LYS A 228 14.83 -16.35 18.89
CA LYS A 228 13.93 -16.81 19.95
C LYS A 228 12.68 -15.94 20.07
N ALA A 229 11.60 -16.52 20.58
CA ALA A 229 10.33 -15.83 20.85
C ALA A 229 10.47 -14.65 21.82
N ASN A 230 11.30 -14.78 22.85
CA ASN A 230 11.52 -13.77 23.90
C ASN A 230 12.64 -12.77 23.55
N GLY A 231 13.11 -12.77 22.31
CA GLY A 231 14.29 -12.03 21.88
C GLY A 231 15.60 -12.79 22.10
N GLY A 232 16.63 -12.37 21.38
CA GLY A 232 17.93 -13.06 21.36
C GLY A 232 18.07 -14.06 20.21
N ILE A 233 19.31 -14.53 20.03
CA ILE A 233 19.71 -15.43 18.95
C ILE A 233 20.58 -16.53 19.56
N VAL A 234 20.28 -17.79 19.28
CA VAL A 234 20.99 -18.98 19.79
C VAL A 234 21.41 -19.90 18.64
N GLY A 235 22.24 -20.91 18.93
CA GLY A 235 22.52 -22.01 18.00
C GLY A 235 21.30 -22.91 17.80
N ALA A 236 21.22 -23.60 16.65
CA ALA A 236 20.09 -24.49 16.38
C ALA A 236 20.05 -25.71 17.33
N ASP A 237 21.19 -26.22 17.76
CA ASP A 237 21.32 -27.27 18.78
C ASP A 237 20.73 -26.84 20.13
N GLU A 238 20.99 -25.61 20.55
CA GLU A 238 20.40 -25.00 21.74
C GLU A 238 18.88 -24.82 21.57
N ALA A 239 18.43 -24.32 20.41
CA ALA A 239 17.01 -24.16 20.12
C ALA A 239 16.24 -25.48 20.16
N LEU A 240 16.80 -26.56 19.60
CA LEU A 240 16.20 -27.90 19.69
C LEU A 240 16.14 -28.41 21.14
N THR A 241 17.20 -28.17 21.92
CA THR A 241 17.23 -28.52 23.35
C THR A 241 16.12 -27.81 24.12
N GLU A 242 15.92 -26.51 23.90
CA GLU A 242 14.84 -25.73 24.52
C GLU A 242 13.45 -26.23 24.12
N LEU A 243 13.28 -26.71 22.88
CA LEU A 243 12.04 -27.31 22.39
C LEU A 243 11.86 -28.78 22.81
N ASN A 244 12.82 -29.37 23.53
CA ASN A 244 12.88 -30.81 23.85
C ASN A 244 12.84 -31.71 22.60
N LEU A 245 13.40 -31.23 21.49
CA LEU A 245 13.52 -31.96 20.23
C LEU A 245 14.92 -32.54 20.09
N LYS A 246 15.02 -33.72 19.48
CA LYS A 246 16.31 -34.29 19.08
C LYS A 246 16.68 -33.81 17.67
N PRO A 247 17.97 -33.62 17.36
CA PRO A 247 18.44 -33.39 16.00
C PRO A 247 17.88 -34.41 15.00
N LEU A 248 17.33 -33.95 13.87
CA LEU A 248 16.86 -34.84 12.82
C LEU A 248 18.02 -35.39 11.98
N GLU A 249 17.99 -36.69 11.70
CA GLU A 249 18.76 -37.29 10.62
C GLU A 249 17.84 -37.52 9.41
N PHE A 250 18.15 -36.85 8.30
CA PHE A 250 17.37 -36.93 7.07
C PHE A 250 17.58 -38.26 6.34
N GLY A 251 16.47 -38.94 6.05
CA GLY A 251 16.42 -40.16 5.25
C GLY A 251 16.54 -39.87 3.75
N PRO A 252 16.42 -40.91 2.90
CA PRO A 252 16.48 -40.76 1.45
C PRO A 252 15.50 -39.69 0.95
N LYS A 253 15.98 -38.80 0.08
CA LYS A 253 15.25 -37.65 -0.48
C LYS A 253 14.85 -36.54 0.49
N GLU A 254 14.85 -36.71 1.81
CA GLU A 254 14.22 -35.72 2.71
C GLU A 254 14.91 -34.35 2.70
N GLY A 255 16.24 -34.31 2.60
CA GLY A 255 16.97 -33.05 2.42
C GLY A 255 16.55 -32.36 1.12
N LEU A 256 16.54 -33.09 0.01
CA LEU A 256 16.06 -32.57 -1.27
C LEU A 256 14.59 -32.14 -1.21
N GLY A 257 13.73 -32.93 -0.59
CA GLY A 257 12.31 -32.63 -0.42
C GLY A 257 12.06 -31.39 0.45
N LEU A 258 12.99 -31.01 1.33
CA LEU A 258 12.91 -29.73 2.06
C LEU A 258 13.41 -28.55 1.21
N LEU A 259 14.53 -28.73 0.50
CA LEU A 259 15.22 -27.66 -0.20
C LEU A 259 14.61 -27.35 -1.57
N ASN A 260 14.10 -28.35 -2.26
CA ASN A 260 13.61 -28.25 -3.63
C ASN A 260 12.16 -27.76 -3.63
N GLY A 261 11.97 -26.44 -3.59
CA GLY A 261 10.65 -25.82 -3.68
C GLY A 261 10.68 -24.31 -3.56
N THR A 262 9.57 -23.65 -3.89
CA THR A 262 9.49 -22.19 -4.10
C THR A 262 9.05 -21.42 -2.85
N ALA A 263 9.22 -22.01 -1.67
CA ALA A 263 8.53 -21.57 -0.46
C ALA A 263 8.92 -20.16 0.01
N PHE A 264 10.19 -19.74 -0.14
CA PHE A 264 10.58 -18.37 0.18
C PHE A 264 9.99 -17.36 -0.80
N SER A 265 10.01 -17.70 -2.09
CA SER A 265 9.41 -16.88 -3.16
C SER A 265 7.91 -16.73 -2.95
N CYS A 266 7.18 -17.82 -2.77
CA CYS A 266 5.73 -17.82 -2.55
C CYS A 266 5.33 -17.15 -1.22
N GLY A 267 6.05 -17.43 -0.14
CA GLY A 267 5.83 -16.81 1.17
C GLY A 267 6.05 -15.30 1.15
N ALA A 268 7.15 -14.84 0.54
CA ALA A 268 7.41 -13.41 0.37
C ALA A 268 6.36 -12.73 -0.52
N ALA A 269 6.02 -13.34 -1.66
CA ALA A 269 5.00 -12.83 -2.58
C ALA A 269 3.63 -12.67 -1.90
N SER A 270 3.26 -13.61 -1.02
CA SER A 270 2.01 -13.56 -0.26
C SER A 270 1.95 -12.32 0.65
N LEU A 271 3.05 -12.03 1.36
CA LEU A 271 3.14 -10.85 2.22
C LEU A 271 3.13 -9.54 1.42
N VAL A 272 3.83 -9.51 0.29
CA VAL A 272 3.87 -8.34 -0.61
C VAL A 272 2.49 -8.07 -1.19
N LEU A 273 1.80 -9.08 -1.74
CA LEU A 273 0.47 -8.91 -2.33
C LEU A 273 -0.57 -8.50 -1.30
N PHE A 274 -0.48 -8.98 -0.06
CA PHE A 274 -1.38 -8.57 1.01
C PHE A 274 -1.31 -7.06 1.27
N GLU A 275 -0.11 -6.47 1.30
CA GLU A 275 0.06 -5.03 1.47
C GLU A 275 -0.26 -4.24 0.20
N ALA A 276 0.27 -4.68 -0.94
CA ALA A 276 0.08 -4.02 -2.23
C ALA A 276 -1.41 -3.89 -2.59
N SER A 277 -2.21 -4.92 -2.33
CA SER A 277 -3.64 -4.91 -2.65
C SER A 277 -4.42 -3.86 -1.83
N GLN A 278 -4.04 -3.66 -0.56
CA GLN A 278 -4.62 -2.61 0.29
C GLN A 278 -4.25 -1.21 -0.22
N LEU A 279 -3.03 -1.01 -0.72
CA LEU A 279 -2.62 0.27 -1.33
C LEU A 279 -3.37 0.58 -2.63
N VAL A 280 -3.68 -0.45 -3.45
CA VAL A 280 -4.51 -0.28 -4.64
C VAL A 280 -5.92 0.19 -4.28
N LEU A 281 -6.53 -0.39 -3.23
CA LEU A 281 -7.82 0.10 -2.72
C LEU A 281 -7.70 1.52 -2.16
N LEU A 282 -6.72 1.78 -1.29
CA LEU A 282 -6.49 3.11 -0.73
C LEU A 282 -6.34 4.18 -1.83
N SER A 283 -5.67 3.87 -2.94
CA SER A 283 -5.51 4.83 -4.05
C SER A 283 -6.83 5.34 -4.63
N GLN A 284 -7.89 4.52 -4.61
CA GLN A 284 -9.23 4.90 -5.06
C GLN A 284 -9.89 5.86 -4.06
N LEU A 285 -9.77 5.59 -2.75
CA LEU A 285 -10.23 6.51 -1.70
C LEU A 285 -9.48 7.84 -1.72
N LEU A 286 -8.16 7.82 -1.88
CA LEU A 286 -7.35 9.03 -2.00
C LEU A 286 -7.71 9.84 -3.25
N THR A 287 -8.08 9.17 -4.36
CA THR A 287 -8.58 9.84 -5.56
C THR A 287 -9.94 10.49 -5.32
N ALA A 288 -10.85 9.83 -4.59
CA ALA A 288 -12.13 10.43 -4.19
C ALA A 288 -11.90 11.67 -3.32
N MET A 289 -11.11 11.55 -2.25
CA MET A 289 -10.78 12.70 -1.39
C MET A 289 -10.02 13.80 -2.14
N GLY A 290 -9.17 13.45 -3.12
CA GLY A 290 -8.51 14.39 -4.03
C GLY A 290 -9.48 15.12 -4.95
N THR A 291 -10.54 14.45 -5.39
CA THR A 291 -11.64 15.07 -6.14
C THR A 291 -12.33 16.13 -5.27
N GLU A 292 -12.63 15.82 -4.01
CA GLU A 292 -13.19 16.81 -3.08
C GLU A 292 -12.23 17.99 -2.83
N ALA A 293 -10.95 17.71 -2.60
CA ALA A 293 -9.94 18.73 -2.37
C ALA A 293 -9.75 19.69 -3.57
N MET A 294 -9.87 19.17 -4.79
CA MET A 294 -9.78 19.95 -6.03
C MET A 294 -11.09 20.62 -6.45
N LEU A 295 -12.20 20.35 -5.75
CA LEU A 295 -13.56 20.69 -6.19
C LEU A 295 -13.89 20.07 -7.57
N GLY A 296 -13.31 18.90 -7.85
CA GLY A 296 -13.41 18.21 -9.13
C GLY A 296 -14.78 17.59 -9.38
N MET A 297 -14.98 17.11 -10.61
CA MET A 297 -16.27 16.64 -11.12
C MET A 297 -16.50 15.16 -10.83
N ILE A 298 -17.63 14.85 -10.20
CA ILE A 298 -18.05 13.46 -9.92
C ILE A 298 -18.31 12.70 -11.23
N CYS A 299 -18.80 13.39 -12.27
CA CYS A 299 -19.15 12.79 -13.55
C CYS A 299 -17.96 12.17 -14.31
N ASN A 300 -16.71 12.49 -13.94
CA ASN A 300 -15.52 11.81 -14.46
C ASN A 300 -15.59 10.29 -14.27
N TYR A 301 -16.30 9.85 -13.22
CA TYR A 301 -16.37 8.45 -12.78
C TYR A 301 -17.71 7.80 -13.10
N HIS A 302 -18.57 8.48 -13.88
CA HIS A 302 -19.92 8.01 -14.14
C HIS A 302 -19.92 6.59 -14.78
N PRO A 303 -20.71 5.63 -14.26
CA PRO A 303 -20.69 4.24 -14.74
C PRO A 303 -20.89 4.07 -16.24
N PHE A 304 -21.67 4.96 -16.88
CA PHE A 304 -21.83 4.99 -18.34
C PHE A 304 -20.49 5.03 -19.10
N ILE A 305 -19.53 5.85 -18.64
CA ILE A 305 -18.22 6.02 -19.30
C ILE A 305 -17.46 4.68 -19.28
N ALA A 306 -17.43 4.00 -18.13
CA ALA A 306 -16.77 2.71 -18.01
C ALA A 306 -17.52 1.60 -18.75
N SER A 307 -18.86 1.61 -18.76
CA SER A 307 -19.65 0.62 -19.50
C SER A 307 -19.47 0.71 -21.02
N THR A 308 -19.14 1.90 -21.54
CA THR A 308 -18.88 2.12 -22.98
C THR A 308 -17.51 1.61 -23.42
N ARG A 309 -16.55 1.50 -22.48
CA ARG A 309 -15.23 0.89 -22.68
C ARG A 309 -14.97 -0.13 -21.57
N PRO A 310 -15.55 -1.34 -21.66
CA PRO A 310 -15.77 -2.22 -20.52
C PRO A 310 -14.53 -3.07 -20.17
N HIS A 311 -13.44 -2.40 -19.77
CA HIS A 311 -12.34 -3.08 -19.07
C HIS A 311 -12.78 -3.32 -17.61
N ASP A 312 -12.69 -4.55 -17.12
CA ASP A 312 -13.22 -4.94 -15.82
C ASP A 312 -12.65 -4.09 -14.68
N GLY A 313 -11.33 -3.85 -14.69
CA GLY A 313 -10.71 -3.01 -13.67
C GLY A 313 -11.15 -1.54 -13.75
N GLN A 314 -11.40 -1.02 -14.96
CA GLN A 314 -11.90 0.35 -15.14
C GLN A 314 -13.34 0.47 -14.60
N ILE A 315 -14.19 -0.51 -14.89
CA ILE A 315 -15.56 -0.58 -14.37
C ILE A 315 -15.54 -0.62 -12.84
N GLU A 316 -14.70 -1.46 -12.26
CA GLU A 316 -14.56 -1.60 -10.81
C GLU A 316 -14.11 -0.28 -10.15
N ALA A 317 -13.03 0.32 -10.65
CA ALA A 317 -12.51 1.59 -10.11
C ALA A 317 -13.52 2.73 -10.26
N ALA A 318 -14.21 2.83 -11.41
CA ALA A 318 -15.22 3.85 -11.64
C ALA A 318 -16.41 3.71 -10.69
N LYS A 319 -16.94 2.48 -10.53
CA LYS A 319 -18.02 2.18 -9.60
C LYS A 319 -17.66 2.59 -8.17
N ASN A 320 -16.47 2.21 -7.70
CA ASN A 320 -16.02 2.52 -6.35
C ASN A 320 -15.90 4.04 -6.12
N ILE A 321 -15.12 4.73 -6.94
CA ILE A 321 -14.86 6.17 -6.78
C ILE A 321 -16.15 6.98 -6.94
N PHE A 322 -17.00 6.63 -7.90
CA PHE A 322 -18.29 7.29 -8.10
C PHE A 322 -19.18 7.16 -6.87
N ASN A 323 -19.32 5.94 -6.32
CA ASN A 323 -20.15 5.68 -5.14
C ASN A 323 -19.64 6.43 -3.90
N PHE A 324 -18.31 6.52 -3.72
CA PHE A 324 -17.73 7.28 -2.60
C PHE A 324 -18.08 8.75 -2.62
N LEU A 325 -18.32 9.34 -3.80
CA LEU A 325 -18.51 10.78 -3.95
C LEU A 325 -19.99 11.21 -3.92
N LEU A 326 -20.95 10.27 -3.92
CA LEU A 326 -22.38 10.57 -4.05
C LEU A 326 -22.94 11.47 -2.92
N ASP A 327 -22.37 11.40 -1.72
CA ASP A 327 -22.76 12.21 -0.56
C ASP A 327 -21.77 13.35 -0.26
N SER A 328 -20.82 13.63 -1.16
CA SER A 328 -19.89 14.76 -1.02
C SER A 328 -20.61 16.10 -1.08
N LYS A 329 -20.17 17.06 -0.26
CA LYS A 329 -20.59 18.47 -0.34
C LYS A 329 -19.52 19.38 -0.94
N LEU A 330 -18.37 18.84 -1.32
CA LEU A 330 -17.25 19.58 -1.92
C LEU A 330 -17.04 19.24 -3.40
N ALA A 331 -17.20 17.97 -3.78
CA ALA A 331 -17.08 17.58 -5.18
C ALA A 331 -18.25 18.13 -6.01
N THR A 332 -17.97 18.48 -7.27
CA THR A 332 -18.94 19.12 -8.16
C THR A 332 -19.82 18.06 -8.84
N PRO A 333 -21.15 18.10 -8.68
CA PRO A 333 -22.07 17.07 -9.21
C PRO A 333 -22.37 17.19 -10.70
N ALA A 334 -22.14 18.37 -11.31
CA ALA A 334 -22.52 18.68 -12.69
C ALA A 334 -21.31 18.95 -13.59
N GLY A 335 -21.55 18.93 -14.91
CA GLY A 335 -20.55 19.16 -15.96
C GLY A 335 -20.00 20.59 -16.02
N PRO A 336 -19.31 20.98 -17.12
CA PRO A 336 -18.57 22.23 -17.20
C PRO A 336 -19.39 23.45 -16.77
N GLY A 337 -18.88 24.19 -15.78
CA GLY A 337 -19.38 25.51 -15.43
C GLY A 337 -19.02 26.56 -16.49
N HIS A 338 -19.51 27.79 -16.30
CA HIS A 338 -19.20 28.92 -17.18
C HIS A 338 -17.80 29.50 -16.97
N ASP A 339 -17.17 29.27 -15.81
CA ASP A 339 -15.87 29.81 -15.42
C ASP A 339 -14.83 28.72 -15.12
N GLY A 340 -13.58 28.97 -15.48
CA GLY A 340 -12.46 28.05 -15.23
C GLY A 340 -12.31 26.96 -16.28
N LEU A 341 -11.70 25.83 -15.90
CA LEU A 341 -11.53 24.70 -16.82
C LEU A 341 -12.85 23.98 -17.04
N ALA A 342 -13.18 23.72 -18.30
CA ALA A 342 -14.35 22.91 -18.66
C ALA A 342 -14.24 21.44 -18.21
N GLN A 343 -13.03 20.96 -17.90
CA GLN A 343 -12.78 19.58 -17.51
C GLN A 343 -11.62 19.53 -16.52
N ASP A 344 -11.69 18.58 -15.59
CA ASP A 344 -10.54 18.26 -14.75
C ASP A 344 -9.35 17.76 -15.57
N ARG A 345 -8.15 17.91 -15.02
CA ARG A 345 -6.93 17.35 -15.60
C ARG A 345 -6.89 15.83 -15.41
N TYR A 346 -5.98 15.18 -16.14
CA TYR A 346 -5.96 13.73 -16.29
C TYR A 346 -5.72 13.00 -14.97
N ALA A 347 -4.93 13.58 -14.05
CA ALA A 347 -4.64 12.97 -12.75
C ALA A 347 -5.92 12.60 -11.97
N LEU A 348 -6.99 13.38 -12.13
CA LEU A 348 -8.33 13.04 -11.61
C LEU A 348 -9.22 12.40 -12.67
N ARG A 349 -9.38 13.03 -13.84
CA ARG A 349 -10.40 12.63 -14.82
C ARG A 349 -10.16 11.25 -15.44
N THR A 350 -8.91 10.87 -15.62
CA THR A 350 -8.55 9.57 -16.23
C THR A 350 -8.12 8.53 -15.20
N SER A 351 -8.35 8.77 -13.90
CA SER A 351 -7.86 7.89 -12.83
C SER A 351 -8.40 6.47 -12.95
N THR A 352 -9.68 6.29 -13.31
CA THR A 352 -10.29 4.95 -13.45
C THR A 352 -9.68 4.15 -14.61
N GLN A 353 -9.38 4.81 -15.72
CA GLN A 353 -8.69 4.23 -16.88
C GLN A 353 -7.23 3.89 -16.55
N TRP A 354 -6.62 4.62 -15.61
CA TRP A 354 -5.25 4.41 -15.17
C TRP A 354 -5.13 3.27 -14.14
N ILE A 355 -6.06 3.22 -13.17
CA ILE A 355 -6.13 2.21 -12.11
C ILE A 355 -6.58 0.86 -12.68
N GLY A 356 -7.50 0.85 -13.66
CA GLY A 356 -8.14 -0.38 -14.14
C GLY A 356 -7.19 -1.50 -14.55
N PRO A 357 -6.22 -1.26 -15.45
CA PRO A 357 -5.22 -2.29 -15.81
C PRO A 357 -4.38 -2.77 -14.62
N GLN A 358 -4.20 -1.93 -13.59
CA GLN A 358 -3.45 -2.32 -12.39
C GLN A 358 -4.28 -3.25 -11.50
N ILE A 359 -5.58 -3.02 -11.39
CA ILE A 359 -6.52 -3.95 -10.74
C ILE A 359 -6.47 -5.31 -11.44
N GLU A 360 -6.54 -5.34 -12.77
CA GLU A 360 -6.48 -6.59 -13.56
C GLU A 360 -5.14 -7.33 -13.35
N ASN A 361 -4.02 -6.60 -13.38
CA ASN A 361 -2.70 -7.16 -13.08
C ASN A 361 -2.59 -7.73 -11.67
N MET A 362 -3.11 -7.01 -10.67
CA MET A 362 -3.07 -7.45 -9.27
C MET A 362 -4.00 -8.64 -9.01
N ALA A 363 -5.16 -8.71 -9.68
CA ALA A 363 -6.05 -9.86 -9.61
C ALA A 363 -5.35 -11.13 -10.12
N LEU A 364 -4.70 -11.06 -11.29
CA LEU A 364 -3.95 -12.19 -11.83
C LEU A 364 -2.74 -12.56 -10.95
N ALA A 365 -2.07 -11.57 -10.35
CA ALA A 365 -0.99 -11.83 -9.40
C ALA A 365 -1.46 -12.62 -8.16
N LEU A 366 -2.62 -12.26 -7.60
CA LEU A 366 -3.25 -13.00 -6.50
C LEU A 366 -3.60 -14.44 -6.89
N GLU A 367 -4.13 -14.66 -8.09
CA GLU A 367 -4.43 -16.01 -8.60
C GLU A 367 -3.18 -16.87 -8.73
N GLN A 368 -2.10 -16.30 -9.29
CA GLN A 368 -0.81 -16.99 -9.46
C GLN A 368 -0.22 -17.41 -8.11
N VAL A 369 -0.21 -16.52 -7.10
CA VAL A 369 0.30 -16.85 -5.76
C VAL A 369 -0.61 -17.85 -5.04
N ARG A 370 -1.94 -17.75 -5.19
CA ARG A 370 -2.89 -18.70 -4.61
C ARG A 370 -2.67 -20.13 -5.13
N ALA A 371 -2.39 -20.26 -6.43
CA ALA A 371 -2.06 -21.54 -7.03
C ALA A 371 -0.74 -22.09 -6.48
N GLU A 372 0.30 -21.24 -6.39
CA GLU A 372 1.61 -21.64 -5.85
C GLU A 372 1.54 -22.10 -4.38
N LEU A 373 0.77 -21.40 -3.54
CA LEU A 373 0.57 -21.74 -2.11
C LEU A 373 0.07 -23.17 -1.89
N ASN A 374 -0.65 -23.72 -2.87
CA ASN A 374 -1.31 -25.02 -2.82
C ASN A 374 -0.79 -25.99 -3.88
N SER A 375 0.44 -25.76 -4.35
CA SER A 375 1.13 -26.61 -5.32
C SER A 375 2.19 -27.47 -4.66
N THR A 376 2.45 -28.64 -5.23
CA THR A 376 3.71 -29.35 -4.95
C THR A 376 4.80 -28.78 -5.82
N THR A 377 5.70 -28.02 -5.20
CA THR A 377 6.92 -27.52 -5.80
C THR A 377 8.08 -28.37 -5.27
N ASP A 378 8.46 -29.40 -6.03
CA ASP A 378 9.50 -30.38 -5.72
C ASP A 378 9.89 -31.19 -6.97
N ASN A 379 11.02 -31.89 -6.92
CA ASN A 379 11.44 -32.90 -7.90
C ASN A 379 12.43 -33.91 -7.27
N PRO A 380 12.34 -35.21 -7.62
CA PRO A 380 11.26 -35.83 -8.38
C PRO A 380 9.96 -35.91 -7.57
N LEU A 381 8.84 -36.03 -8.27
CA LEU A 381 7.51 -36.20 -7.69
C LEU A 381 7.20 -37.69 -7.54
N ILE A 382 6.84 -38.08 -6.34
CA ILE A 382 6.34 -39.42 -6.03
C ILE A 382 4.84 -39.40 -6.25
N ASN A 383 4.30 -40.33 -7.04
CA ASN A 383 2.86 -40.53 -7.17
C ASN A 383 2.44 -41.82 -6.45
N PRO A 384 1.94 -41.73 -5.21
CA PRO A 384 1.46 -42.90 -4.47
C PRO A 384 0.32 -43.67 -5.17
N GLU A 385 -0.49 -42.99 -5.99
CA GLU A 385 -1.69 -43.58 -6.60
C GLU A 385 -1.36 -44.56 -7.73
N ASP A 386 -0.39 -44.21 -8.60
CA ASP A 386 0.01 -45.06 -9.72
C ASP A 386 1.33 -45.82 -9.50
N GLY A 387 2.04 -45.53 -8.40
CA GLY A 387 3.28 -46.21 -8.05
C GLY A 387 4.52 -45.74 -8.80
N ASN A 388 4.47 -44.58 -9.46
CA ASN A 388 5.58 -44.03 -10.26
C ASN A 388 6.32 -42.86 -9.60
N ILE A 389 7.53 -42.60 -10.10
CA ILE A 389 8.35 -41.44 -9.76
C ILE A 389 8.54 -40.60 -11.03
N TYR A 390 8.01 -39.39 -11.03
CA TYR A 390 8.06 -38.45 -12.14
C TYR A 390 9.15 -37.41 -11.95
N HIS A 391 9.92 -37.17 -13.00
CA HIS A 391 10.97 -36.15 -13.01
C HIS A 391 10.48 -34.97 -13.84
N GLY A 392 10.54 -33.76 -13.28
CA GLY A 392 9.98 -32.55 -13.88
C GLY A 392 10.56 -31.26 -13.29
N GLY A 393 9.92 -30.13 -13.60
CA GLY A 393 10.42 -28.79 -13.29
C GLY A 393 9.52 -27.97 -12.36
N ASN A 394 8.68 -28.60 -11.53
CA ASN A 394 7.73 -27.91 -10.64
C ASN A 394 8.39 -26.98 -9.60
N PHE A 395 9.70 -27.02 -9.49
CA PHE A 395 10.50 -26.13 -8.66
C PHE A 395 10.75 -24.74 -9.29
N GLN A 396 10.33 -24.53 -10.54
CA GLN A 396 10.57 -23.30 -11.31
C GLN A 396 9.50 -22.24 -10.98
N ALA A 397 9.88 -21.18 -10.28
CA ALA A 397 8.94 -20.18 -9.76
C ALA A 397 8.57 -19.05 -10.75
N ALA A 398 8.53 -19.31 -12.06
CA ALA A 398 8.29 -18.28 -13.08
C ALA A 398 6.93 -17.56 -12.91
N ALA A 399 5.91 -18.26 -12.40
CA ALA A 399 4.61 -17.68 -12.07
C ALA A 399 4.72 -16.61 -10.98
N ILE A 400 5.58 -16.81 -9.99
CA ILE A 400 5.84 -15.82 -8.93
C ILE A 400 6.57 -14.60 -9.49
N THR A 401 7.56 -14.78 -10.38
CA THR A 401 8.20 -13.64 -11.07
C THR A 401 7.17 -12.82 -11.86
N SER A 402 6.30 -13.50 -12.62
CA SER A 402 5.19 -12.86 -13.34
C SER A 402 4.26 -12.07 -12.40
N SER A 403 3.97 -12.60 -11.21
CA SER A 403 3.15 -11.93 -10.20
C SER A 403 3.84 -10.70 -9.62
N MET A 404 5.13 -10.80 -9.31
CA MET A 404 5.89 -9.70 -8.71
C MET A 404 6.18 -8.57 -9.71
N GLU A 405 6.43 -8.87 -10.98
CA GLU A 405 6.58 -7.83 -12.02
C GLU A 405 5.28 -7.08 -12.29
N LYS A 406 4.12 -7.76 -12.24
CA LYS A 406 2.80 -7.09 -12.25
C LYS A 406 2.62 -6.17 -11.05
N THR A 407 3.05 -6.63 -9.88
CA THR A 407 2.96 -5.84 -8.64
C THR A 407 3.85 -4.60 -8.73
N LEU A 408 5.11 -4.75 -9.17
CA LEU A 408 6.03 -3.63 -9.41
C LEU A 408 5.43 -2.58 -10.33
N SER A 409 4.88 -3.03 -11.47
CA SER A 409 4.22 -2.15 -12.44
C SER A 409 3.02 -1.43 -11.84
N ALA A 410 2.15 -2.15 -11.13
CA ALA A 410 0.98 -1.58 -10.46
C ALA A 410 1.37 -0.52 -9.42
N MET A 411 2.35 -0.81 -8.55
CA MET A 411 2.81 0.15 -7.54
C MET A 411 3.34 1.43 -8.20
N GLN A 412 4.17 1.29 -9.24
CA GLN A 412 4.75 2.44 -9.94
C GLN A 412 3.72 3.28 -10.69
N MET A 413 2.76 2.64 -11.36
CA MET A 413 1.66 3.34 -12.03
C MET A 413 0.78 4.09 -11.02
N ILE A 414 0.38 3.46 -9.92
CA ILE A 414 -0.40 4.13 -8.88
C ILE A 414 0.40 5.28 -8.24
N GLY A 415 1.68 5.06 -7.95
CA GLY A 415 2.56 6.11 -7.44
C GLY A 415 2.65 7.30 -8.37
N LYS A 416 2.77 7.09 -9.68
CA LYS A 416 2.79 8.18 -10.67
C LYS A 416 1.49 9.00 -10.66
N MET A 417 0.34 8.32 -10.53
CA MET A 417 -0.96 9.01 -10.42
C MET A 417 -1.04 9.84 -9.14
N ILE A 418 -0.70 9.25 -7.99
CA ILE A 418 -0.69 9.94 -6.69
C ILE A 418 0.24 11.15 -6.71
N PHE A 419 1.44 11.02 -7.29
CA PHE A 419 2.37 12.12 -7.47
C PHE A 419 1.74 13.26 -8.27
N SER A 420 1.14 12.95 -9.42
CA SER A 420 0.49 13.97 -10.26
C SER A 420 -0.68 14.66 -9.55
N GLN A 421 -1.53 13.92 -8.82
CA GLN A 421 -2.61 14.51 -8.04
C GLN A 421 -2.08 15.42 -6.91
N CYS A 422 -1.04 14.96 -6.19
CA CYS A 422 -0.40 15.73 -5.13
C CYS A 422 0.21 17.04 -5.67
N SER A 423 1.00 16.98 -6.74
CA SER A 423 1.64 18.17 -7.33
C SER A 423 0.62 19.16 -7.90
N GLU A 424 -0.50 18.70 -8.47
CA GLU A 424 -1.60 19.59 -8.87
C GLU A 424 -2.20 20.32 -7.68
N LEU A 425 -2.39 19.65 -6.55
CA LEU A 425 -2.98 20.22 -5.35
C LEU A 425 -2.07 21.26 -4.68
N LEU A 426 -0.76 21.03 -4.67
CA LEU A 426 0.24 21.94 -4.09
C LEU A 426 0.47 23.19 -4.95
N ASN A 427 0.10 23.15 -6.23
CA ASN A 427 0.30 24.26 -7.17
C ASN A 427 -0.92 25.19 -7.21
N PRO A 428 -0.78 26.47 -6.78
CA PRO A 428 -1.91 27.41 -6.70
C PRO A 428 -2.55 27.72 -8.06
N THR A 429 -1.82 27.53 -9.16
CA THR A 429 -2.33 27.72 -10.53
C THR A 429 -3.18 26.56 -11.04
N LEU A 430 -3.10 25.40 -10.37
CA LEU A 430 -3.78 24.18 -10.78
C LEU A 430 -4.88 23.77 -9.80
N SER A 431 -4.76 24.17 -8.53
CA SER A 431 -5.56 23.72 -7.39
C SER A 431 -6.87 24.49 -7.15
N ASN A 432 -7.38 25.21 -8.14
CA ASN A 432 -8.66 25.92 -8.06
C ASN A 432 -8.80 26.85 -6.85
N GLY A 433 -7.79 27.68 -6.59
CA GLY A 433 -7.84 28.74 -5.57
C GLY A 433 -7.30 28.40 -4.19
N LEU A 434 -6.70 27.21 -4.02
CA LEU A 434 -5.91 26.91 -2.81
C LEU A 434 -4.61 27.74 -2.79
N PRO A 435 -4.09 28.08 -1.60
CA PRO A 435 -2.84 28.82 -1.45
C PRO A 435 -1.61 27.97 -1.83
N PRO A 436 -0.46 28.61 -2.16
CA PRO A 436 0.73 27.91 -2.61
C PRO A 436 1.24 26.91 -1.56
N ASN A 437 1.50 25.68 -1.98
CA ASN A 437 1.96 24.59 -1.11
C ASN A 437 1.04 24.32 0.10
N LEU A 438 -0.24 24.75 0.02
CA LEU A 438 -1.25 24.62 1.06
C LEU A 438 -0.88 25.27 2.41
N CYS A 439 -0.20 26.42 2.37
CA CYS A 439 0.00 27.23 3.56
C CYS A 439 -1.34 27.76 4.11
N MET A 440 -1.48 27.85 5.43
CA MET A 440 -2.70 28.37 6.08
C MET A 440 -2.54 29.83 6.55
N ASP A 441 -1.29 30.25 6.72
CA ASP A 441 -0.79 31.58 7.05
C ASP A 441 -0.15 32.25 5.83
N ASP A 442 0.59 33.34 6.06
CA ASP A 442 1.15 34.19 5.01
C ASP A 442 2.15 33.44 4.11
N PRO A 443 1.92 33.40 2.78
CA PRO A 443 2.80 32.72 1.83
C PRO A 443 4.26 33.17 1.84
N SER A 444 4.55 34.41 2.24
CA SER A 444 5.92 34.93 2.32
C SER A 444 6.79 34.22 3.37
N LEU A 445 6.16 33.68 4.42
CA LEU A 445 6.82 33.02 5.54
C LEU A 445 6.51 31.51 5.64
N SER A 446 5.51 31.03 4.90
CA SER A 446 5.00 29.67 5.02
C SER A 446 5.11 28.88 3.72
N PHE A 447 6.12 28.01 3.68
CA PHE A 447 6.33 27.10 2.56
C PHE A 447 5.67 25.74 2.75
N ALA A 448 5.05 25.50 3.91
CA ALA A 448 4.30 24.31 4.30
C ALA A 448 4.77 23.01 3.60
N PHE A 449 4.07 22.56 2.55
CA PHE A 449 4.33 21.29 1.89
C PHE A 449 5.30 21.33 0.70
N LYS A 450 6.06 22.42 0.51
CA LYS A 450 7.09 22.49 -0.53
C LYS A 450 8.14 21.39 -0.38
N GLY A 451 8.53 21.06 0.86
CA GLY A 451 9.42 19.92 1.13
C GLY A 451 8.78 18.57 0.81
N ILE A 452 7.46 18.44 0.98
CA ILE A 452 6.72 17.24 0.58
C ILE A 452 6.75 17.08 -0.95
N ASP A 453 6.59 18.14 -1.74
CA ASP A 453 6.67 18.05 -3.20
C ASP A 453 8.02 17.49 -3.68
N ILE A 454 9.11 17.95 -3.06
CA ILE A 454 10.48 17.44 -3.31
C ILE A 454 10.58 15.95 -2.93
N ASN A 455 10.08 15.58 -1.75
CA ASN A 455 10.09 14.18 -1.30
C ASN A 455 9.27 13.29 -2.25
N MET A 456 8.09 13.72 -2.66
CA MET A 456 7.22 12.99 -3.58
C MET A 456 7.88 12.79 -4.94
N ALA A 457 8.64 13.78 -5.44
CA ALA A 457 9.44 13.63 -6.65
C ALA A 457 10.57 12.59 -6.49
N SER A 458 11.25 12.60 -5.33
CA SER A 458 12.27 11.59 -4.99
C SER A 458 11.67 10.19 -4.93
N TYR A 459 10.58 10.00 -4.18
CA TYR A 459 9.88 8.71 -4.05
C TYR A 459 9.40 8.19 -5.40
N THR A 460 8.79 9.05 -6.23
CA THR A 460 8.32 8.67 -7.57
C THR A 460 9.47 8.25 -8.49
N SER A 461 10.61 8.92 -8.39
CA SER A 461 11.80 8.61 -9.19
C SER A 461 12.39 7.25 -8.80
N GLU A 462 12.51 6.98 -7.50
CA GLU A 462 12.98 5.70 -6.98
C GLU A 462 12.01 4.57 -7.31
N LEU A 463 10.70 4.80 -7.16
CA LEU A 463 9.67 3.83 -7.55
C LEU A 463 9.70 3.52 -9.05
N GLY A 464 9.99 4.53 -9.88
CA GLY A 464 10.26 4.37 -11.31
C GLY A 464 11.47 3.47 -11.58
N TYR A 465 12.55 3.65 -10.82
CA TYR A 465 13.74 2.81 -10.91
C TYR A 465 13.51 1.38 -10.42
N LEU A 466 12.65 1.15 -9.43
CA LEU A 466 12.33 -0.20 -8.97
C LEU A 466 11.54 -1.03 -10.00
N ASN A 467 10.79 -0.38 -10.90
CA ASN A 467 9.97 -1.04 -11.92
C ASN A 467 10.77 -1.50 -13.16
N HIS A 468 11.92 -2.14 -12.95
CA HIS A 468 12.65 -2.84 -14.02
C HIS A 468 12.32 -4.34 -13.98
N PRO A 469 12.01 -4.97 -15.14
CA PRO A 469 11.79 -6.41 -15.21
C PRO A 469 13.03 -7.18 -14.75
N ILE A 470 12.85 -8.07 -13.78
CA ILE A 470 13.92 -8.85 -13.18
C ILE A 470 14.21 -10.07 -14.04
N SER A 471 13.19 -10.59 -14.72
CA SER A 471 13.28 -11.70 -15.67
C SER A 471 14.30 -11.49 -16.80
N ASN A 472 14.60 -10.24 -17.17
CA ASN A 472 15.62 -9.91 -18.18
C ASN A 472 17.06 -10.16 -17.71
N HIS A 473 17.28 -10.43 -16.42
CA HIS A 473 18.60 -10.60 -15.82
C HIS A 473 18.98 -12.05 -15.55
N VAL A 474 18.20 -13.01 -16.04
CA VAL A 474 18.49 -14.45 -15.91
C VAL A 474 19.88 -14.77 -16.43
N GLN A 475 20.68 -15.41 -15.57
CA GLN A 475 22.03 -15.88 -15.91
C GLN A 475 22.02 -17.40 -16.00
N SER A 476 22.86 -17.95 -16.89
CA SER A 476 23.09 -19.38 -16.89
C SER A 476 23.92 -19.77 -15.67
N ALA A 477 23.33 -20.59 -14.79
CA ALA A 477 23.94 -20.97 -13.51
C ALA A 477 24.18 -22.48 -13.42
N GLU A 478 24.92 -22.89 -12.38
CA GLU A 478 25.08 -24.29 -11.96
C GLU A 478 25.50 -25.22 -13.11
N MET A 479 26.74 -25.07 -13.59
CA MET A 479 27.29 -25.84 -14.72
C MET A 479 26.43 -25.82 -15.98
N HIS A 480 25.69 -24.72 -16.21
CA HIS A 480 24.72 -24.54 -17.30
C HIS A 480 23.47 -25.44 -17.23
N ASN A 481 23.32 -26.26 -16.18
CA ASN A 481 22.09 -27.02 -15.97
C ASN A 481 20.91 -26.08 -15.65
N GLN A 482 21.15 -24.99 -14.91
CA GLN A 482 20.16 -23.96 -14.60
C GLN A 482 20.30 -22.76 -15.54
N ALA A 483 20.33 -23.04 -16.85
CA ALA A 483 20.44 -22.03 -17.90
C ALA A 483 19.24 -21.05 -17.93
N ILE A 484 18.08 -21.51 -17.45
CA ILE A 484 16.89 -20.70 -17.21
C ILE A 484 16.49 -20.80 -15.74
N ASN A 485 16.09 -19.68 -15.15
CA ASN A 485 15.68 -19.58 -13.76
C ASN A 485 14.73 -18.39 -13.58
N SER A 486 13.92 -18.41 -12.52
CA SER A 486 12.85 -17.42 -12.38
C SER A 486 13.30 -16.13 -11.71
N LEU A 487 14.32 -16.16 -10.85
CA LEU A 487 14.71 -15.04 -9.98
C LEU A 487 13.57 -14.56 -9.06
N ALA A 488 12.58 -15.41 -8.77
CA ALA A 488 11.35 -15.03 -8.10
C ALA A 488 11.55 -14.38 -6.73
N PHE A 489 12.45 -14.89 -5.89
CA PHE A 489 12.71 -14.29 -4.58
C PHE A 489 13.34 -12.89 -4.69
N ILE A 490 14.16 -12.64 -5.72
CA ILE A 490 14.66 -11.30 -6.04
C ILE A 490 13.49 -10.38 -6.45
N GLY A 491 12.58 -10.92 -7.28
CA GLY A 491 11.26 -10.33 -7.58
C GLY A 491 10.51 -9.84 -6.36
N CYS A 492 10.34 -10.73 -5.39
CA CYS A 492 9.59 -10.44 -4.17
C CYS A 492 10.24 -9.33 -3.35
N ARG A 493 11.58 -9.32 -3.26
CA ARG A 493 12.33 -8.30 -2.51
C ARG A 493 12.09 -6.90 -3.08
N TYR A 494 12.27 -6.73 -4.40
CA TYR A 494 12.06 -5.41 -5.02
C TYR A 494 10.59 -5.00 -5.08
N ALA A 495 9.67 -5.96 -5.22
CA ALA A 495 8.24 -5.66 -5.09
C ALA A 495 7.88 -5.18 -3.67
N GLY A 496 8.51 -5.75 -2.64
CA GLY A 496 8.41 -5.26 -1.26
C GLY A 496 8.93 -3.83 -1.09
N ASP A 497 10.10 -3.52 -1.66
CA ASP A 497 10.66 -2.16 -1.66
C ASP A 497 9.71 -1.17 -2.37
N ALA A 498 9.08 -1.56 -3.48
CA ALA A 498 8.12 -0.72 -4.19
C ALA A 498 6.84 -0.47 -3.38
N VAL A 499 6.37 -1.47 -2.61
CA VAL A 499 5.25 -1.31 -1.67
C VAL A 499 5.62 -0.34 -0.55
N GLU A 500 6.86 -0.38 -0.03
CA GLU A 500 7.34 0.58 0.96
C GLU A 500 7.33 2.02 0.42
N VAL A 501 7.91 2.24 -0.77
CA VAL A 501 7.95 3.58 -1.38
C VAL A 501 6.53 4.10 -1.66
N LEU A 502 5.62 3.26 -2.17
CA LEU A 502 4.22 3.68 -2.35
C LEU A 502 3.51 3.96 -1.02
N SER A 503 3.85 3.23 0.05
CA SER A 503 3.33 3.50 1.40
C SER A 503 3.77 4.89 1.90
N LEU A 504 5.02 5.30 1.64
CA LEU A 504 5.50 6.66 1.94
C LEU A 504 4.71 7.72 1.16
N MET A 505 4.50 7.48 -0.14
CA MET A 505 3.76 8.41 -1.00
C MET A 505 2.29 8.55 -0.58
N THR A 506 1.62 7.44 -0.26
CA THR A 506 0.22 7.43 0.16
C THR A 506 0.02 8.11 1.52
N ALA A 507 0.90 7.86 2.50
CA ALA A 507 0.89 8.56 3.80
C ALA A 507 1.07 10.07 3.63
N THR A 508 2.04 10.45 2.81
CA THR A 508 2.36 11.84 2.47
C THR A 508 1.17 12.53 1.81
N TYR A 509 0.59 11.90 0.78
CA TYR A 509 -0.55 12.46 0.06
C TYR A 509 -1.81 12.54 0.93
N LEU A 510 -2.05 11.56 1.80
CA LEU A 510 -3.17 11.61 2.75
C LEU A 510 -3.07 12.82 3.70
N TYR A 511 -1.87 13.19 4.16
CA TYR A 511 -1.71 14.41 4.96
C TYR A 511 -1.99 15.68 4.15
N VAL A 512 -1.45 15.74 2.92
CA VAL A 512 -1.68 16.82 1.96
C VAL A 512 -3.17 17.00 1.67
N LEU A 513 -3.90 15.91 1.46
CA LEU A 513 -5.35 15.90 1.26
C LEU A 513 -6.10 16.45 2.47
N CYS A 514 -5.76 15.97 3.68
CA CYS A 514 -6.37 16.48 4.91
C CYS A 514 -6.17 17.99 5.06
N GLN A 515 -4.96 18.51 4.78
CA GLN A 515 -4.72 19.96 4.77
C GLN A 515 -5.58 20.67 3.72
N ALA A 516 -5.63 20.15 2.50
CA ALA A 516 -6.35 20.80 1.41
C ALA A 516 -7.85 20.92 1.72
N VAL A 517 -8.47 19.86 2.24
CA VAL A 517 -9.90 19.92 2.64
C VAL A 517 -10.13 20.84 3.83
N ASP A 518 -9.18 20.92 4.77
CA ASP A 518 -9.22 21.91 5.86
C ASP A 518 -9.24 23.34 5.31
N LEU A 519 -8.39 23.64 4.33
CA LEU A 519 -8.35 24.95 3.67
C LEU A 519 -9.62 25.24 2.87
N ARG A 520 -10.23 24.23 2.24
CA ARG A 520 -11.53 24.40 1.55
C ARG A 520 -12.62 24.80 2.52
N VAL A 521 -12.71 24.11 3.65
CA VAL A 521 -13.75 24.39 4.65
C VAL A 521 -13.51 25.73 5.32
N LEU A 522 -12.26 26.05 5.69
CA LEU A 522 -11.89 27.38 6.17
C LEU A 522 -12.33 28.47 5.18
N HIS A 523 -12.07 28.29 3.88
CA HIS A 523 -12.48 29.25 2.87
C HIS A 523 -14.01 29.38 2.77
N ALA A 524 -14.75 28.27 2.85
CA ALA A 524 -16.20 28.29 2.82
C ALA A 524 -16.80 29.03 4.04
N GLU A 525 -16.23 28.84 5.23
CA GLU A 525 -16.64 29.54 6.45
C GLU A 525 -16.32 31.04 6.38
N PHE A 526 -15.13 31.39 5.88
CA PHE A 526 -14.75 32.77 5.60
C PHE A 526 -15.75 33.45 4.64
N VAL A 527 -16.07 32.81 3.53
CA VAL A 527 -17.04 33.32 2.54
C VAL A 527 -18.42 33.54 3.17
N LYS A 528 -18.89 32.57 3.97
CA LYS A 528 -20.18 32.64 4.66
C LYS A 528 -20.25 33.82 5.64
N ASP A 529 -19.15 34.15 6.31
CA ASP A 529 -19.08 35.25 7.26
C ASP A 529 -18.94 36.62 6.57
N VAL A 530 -18.11 36.73 5.52
CA VAL A 530 -17.79 38.03 4.93
C VAL A 530 -18.81 38.49 3.89
N ARG A 531 -19.48 37.58 3.17
CA ARG A 531 -20.42 37.94 2.10
C ARG A 531 -21.53 38.90 2.56
N PRO A 532 -22.28 38.62 3.64
CA PRO A 532 -23.33 39.54 4.11
C PRO A 532 -22.78 40.92 4.47
N LYS A 533 -21.58 40.99 5.06
CA LYS A 533 -20.94 42.26 5.43
C LYS A 533 -20.62 43.10 4.19
N ILE A 534 -20.14 42.48 3.11
CA ILE A 534 -19.85 43.18 1.85
C ILE A 534 -21.14 43.60 1.14
N ASP A 535 -22.18 42.76 1.15
CA ASP A 535 -23.49 43.11 0.60
C ASP A 535 -24.07 44.35 1.31
N ASP A 536 -23.97 44.40 2.64
CA ASP A 536 -24.40 45.54 3.46
C ASP A 536 -23.56 46.80 3.16
N MET A 537 -22.22 46.68 3.11
CA MET A 537 -21.32 47.79 2.78
C MET A 537 -21.57 48.34 1.37
N THR A 538 -21.85 47.47 0.41
CA THR A 538 -22.16 47.86 -0.97
C THR A 538 -23.47 48.63 -1.02
N SER A 539 -24.49 48.12 -0.32
CA SER A 539 -25.81 48.77 -0.20
C SER A 539 -25.76 50.12 0.52
N SER A 540 -24.93 50.26 1.56
CA SER A 540 -24.80 51.51 2.32
C SER A 540 -23.99 52.58 1.60
N THR A 541 -23.01 52.17 0.79
CA THR A 541 -22.08 53.10 0.10
C THR A 541 -22.65 53.60 -1.22
N PHE A 542 -23.48 52.80 -1.90
CA PHE A 542 -24.07 53.13 -3.20
C PHE A 542 -25.60 53.08 -3.12
N PRO A 543 -26.28 54.23 -2.93
CA PRO A 543 -27.74 54.29 -2.88
C PRO A 543 -28.33 54.14 -4.29
N VAL A 544 -28.65 52.90 -4.67
CA VAL A 544 -29.37 52.55 -5.92
C VAL A 544 -30.67 51.81 -5.60
N ALA A 545 -31.58 51.74 -6.57
CA ALA A 545 -32.86 51.04 -6.41
C ALA A 545 -32.65 49.57 -5.95
N PRO A 546 -33.53 49.02 -5.08
CA PRO A 546 -33.35 47.69 -4.49
C PRO A 546 -33.22 46.52 -5.48
N ALA A 547 -33.80 46.64 -6.68
CA ALA A 547 -33.66 45.61 -7.72
C ALA A 547 -32.25 45.59 -8.33
N ASN A 548 -31.62 46.76 -8.45
CA ASN A 548 -30.29 46.91 -9.04
C ASN A 548 -29.19 46.55 -8.03
N ILE A 549 -29.38 46.87 -6.73
CA ILE A 549 -28.36 46.56 -5.71
C ILE A 549 -28.12 45.06 -5.58
N LYS A 550 -29.15 44.23 -5.70
CA LYS A 550 -29.00 42.77 -5.61
C LYS A 550 -28.15 42.21 -6.76
N ASN A 551 -28.34 42.74 -7.98
CA ASN A 551 -27.54 42.34 -9.14
C ASN A 551 -26.09 42.82 -9.00
N ILE A 552 -25.91 44.09 -8.60
CA ILE A 552 -24.60 44.68 -8.35
C ILE A 552 -23.84 43.86 -7.30
N SER A 553 -24.43 43.59 -6.14
CA SER A 553 -23.80 42.80 -5.08
C SER A 553 -23.44 41.39 -5.55
N ALA A 554 -24.28 40.74 -6.36
CA ALA A 554 -23.97 39.41 -6.88
C ALA A 554 -22.78 39.43 -7.85
N THR A 555 -22.78 40.33 -8.84
CA THR A 555 -21.66 40.45 -9.80
C THR A 555 -20.37 40.88 -9.11
N MET A 556 -20.46 41.82 -8.17
CA MET A 556 -19.32 42.28 -7.39
C MET A 556 -18.73 41.20 -6.50
N TRP A 557 -19.58 40.35 -5.92
CA TRP A 557 -19.12 39.22 -5.14
C TRP A 557 -18.35 38.21 -5.99
N GLU A 558 -18.86 37.87 -7.18
CA GLU A 558 -18.16 36.97 -8.11
C GLU A 558 -16.81 37.54 -8.56
N GLU A 559 -16.76 38.81 -8.96
CA GLU A 559 -15.51 39.47 -9.35
C GLU A 559 -14.51 39.52 -8.16
N LEU A 560 -14.98 39.89 -6.97
CA LEU A 560 -14.14 39.94 -5.79
C LEU A 560 -13.56 38.57 -5.42
N MET A 561 -14.36 37.51 -5.50
CA MET A 561 -13.89 36.15 -5.22
C MET A 561 -12.99 35.61 -6.34
N HIS A 562 -13.23 36.00 -7.58
CA HIS A 562 -12.32 35.72 -8.70
C HIS A 562 -10.94 36.37 -8.45
N GLN A 563 -10.90 37.66 -8.09
CA GLN A 563 -9.66 38.35 -7.75
C GLN A 563 -9.02 37.80 -6.48
N TRP A 564 -9.80 37.43 -5.47
CA TRP A 564 -9.31 36.76 -4.27
C TRP A 564 -8.56 35.47 -4.60
N ARG A 565 -9.11 34.61 -5.47
CA ARG A 565 -8.46 33.37 -5.91
C ARG A 565 -7.18 33.64 -6.71
N ARG A 566 -7.20 34.63 -7.62
CA ARG A 566 -6.01 35.01 -8.42
C ARG A 566 -4.85 35.51 -7.58
N ASN A 567 -5.12 36.14 -6.45
CA ASN A 567 -4.11 36.68 -5.53
C ASN A 567 -3.81 35.72 -4.36
N SER A 568 -4.01 34.40 -4.52
CA SER A 568 -3.76 33.41 -3.45
C SER A 568 -2.30 33.27 -3.02
N THR A 569 -1.37 33.82 -3.79
CA THR A 569 0.07 33.81 -3.51
C THR A 569 0.55 35.03 -2.72
N SER A 570 -0.33 35.99 -2.45
CA SER A 570 -0.02 37.18 -1.65
C SER A 570 -0.34 36.94 -0.18
N ASP A 571 0.42 37.59 0.70
CA ASP A 571 0.10 37.68 2.13
C ASP A 571 -1.28 38.27 2.35
N LEU A 572 -1.93 37.94 3.47
CA LEU A 572 -3.36 38.18 3.66
C LEU A 572 -3.72 39.66 3.46
N CYS A 573 -2.95 40.58 4.06
CA CYS A 573 -3.17 42.01 3.95
C CYS A 573 -3.12 42.48 2.48
N ASP A 574 -2.04 42.13 1.79
CA ASP A 574 -1.83 42.51 0.38
C ASP A 574 -2.86 41.88 -0.54
N ARG A 575 -3.26 40.63 -0.28
CA ARG A 575 -4.32 39.91 -1.00
C ARG A 575 -5.66 40.63 -0.87
N CYS A 576 -6.02 41.06 0.34
CA CYS A 576 -7.27 41.79 0.58
C CYS A 576 -7.28 43.12 -0.17
N VAL A 577 -6.17 43.87 -0.10
CA VAL A 577 -6.02 45.16 -0.80
C VAL A 577 -6.07 44.96 -2.31
N ALA A 578 -5.34 43.98 -2.85
CA ALA A 578 -5.30 43.69 -4.29
C ALA A 578 -6.66 43.27 -4.83
N ALA A 579 -7.37 42.37 -4.13
CA ALA A 579 -8.70 41.91 -4.55
C ALA A 579 -9.73 43.05 -4.56
N ALA A 580 -9.76 43.85 -3.49
CA ALA A 580 -10.65 45.02 -3.41
C ALA A 580 -10.31 46.05 -4.50
N ASN A 581 -9.03 46.36 -4.71
CA ASN A 581 -8.57 47.30 -5.74
C ASN A 581 -9.00 46.85 -7.15
N ALA A 582 -8.76 45.58 -7.50
CA ALA A 582 -9.03 45.04 -8.83
C ALA A 582 -10.54 44.99 -9.15
N SER A 583 -11.39 44.90 -8.12
CA SER A 583 -12.84 44.83 -8.30
C SER A 583 -13.51 46.19 -8.55
N VAL A 584 -12.81 47.31 -8.30
CA VAL A 584 -13.39 48.66 -8.45
C VAL A 584 -13.83 48.96 -9.88
N GLY A 585 -13.12 48.44 -10.90
CA GLY A 585 -13.51 48.66 -12.29
C GLY A 585 -14.90 48.09 -12.61
N ALA A 586 -15.14 46.83 -12.23
CA ALA A 586 -16.44 46.19 -12.39
C ALA A 586 -17.55 46.91 -11.61
N LEU A 587 -17.23 47.45 -10.43
CA LEU A 587 -18.17 48.26 -9.66
C LEU A 587 -18.59 49.52 -10.41
N LEU A 588 -17.64 50.25 -10.97
CA LEU A 588 -17.89 51.49 -11.72
C LEU A 588 -18.72 51.23 -12.99
N ASP A 589 -18.46 50.12 -13.69
CA ASP A 589 -19.22 49.73 -14.90
C ASP A 589 -20.69 49.40 -14.62
N LEU A 590 -21.00 48.96 -13.39
CA LEU A 590 -22.35 48.61 -12.96
C LEU A 590 -23.15 49.79 -12.40
N LEU A 591 -22.51 50.92 -12.11
CA LEU A 591 -23.16 52.11 -11.57
C LEU A 591 -23.75 52.99 -12.69
N PRO A 592 -24.90 53.67 -12.46
CA PRO A 592 -25.49 54.57 -13.44
C PRO A 592 -24.57 55.76 -13.78
N ALA A 593 -24.48 56.12 -15.07
CA ALA A 593 -23.60 57.18 -15.58
C ALA A 593 -23.95 58.61 -15.10
N ASP A 594 -25.13 58.79 -14.50
CA ASP A 594 -25.73 60.06 -14.08
C ASP A 594 -25.41 60.46 -12.62
N VAL A 595 -24.53 59.73 -11.93
CA VAL A 595 -24.16 60.01 -10.53
C VAL A 595 -22.72 60.57 -10.46
N GLY A 596 -22.59 61.87 -10.20
CA GLY A 596 -21.33 62.65 -10.33
C GLY A 596 -20.20 62.37 -9.31
N ILE A 597 -19.36 63.40 -9.06
CA ILE A 597 -18.08 63.41 -8.30
C ILE A 597 -18.12 62.68 -6.94
N SER A 598 -19.29 62.49 -6.32
CA SER A 598 -19.47 61.69 -5.09
C SER A 598 -19.06 60.21 -5.24
N GLN A 599 -19.06 59.65 -6.46
CA GLN A 599 -18.77 58.23 -6.68
C GLN A 599 -17.29 57.85 -6.51
N GLU A 600 -16.34 58.76 -6.76
CA GLU A 600 -14.92 58.48 -6.53
C GLU A 600 -14.59 58.34 -5.04
N GLY A 601 -15.18 59.21 -4.20
CA GLY A 601 -15.04 59.13 -2.74
C GLY A 601 -15.65 57.84 -2.19
N ASN A 602 -16.85 57.51 -2.65
CA ASN A 602 -17.56 56.29 -2.28
C ASN A 602 -16.81 55.02 -2.72
N ALA A 603 -16.26 54.98 -3.94
CA ALA A 603 -15.46 53.87 -4.42
C ALA A 603 -14.16 53.68 -3.60
N ARG A 604 -13.47 54.77 -3.24
CA ARG A 604 -12.28 54.72 -2.37
C ARG A 604 -12.64 54.22 -0.97
N GLN A 605 -13.75 54.68 -0.40
CA GLN A 605 -14.24 54.24 0.89
C GLN A 605 -14.61 52.75 0.87
N TRP A 606 -15.43 52.34 -0.10
CA TRP A 606 -15.85 50.95 -0.30
C TRP A 606 -14.65 50.01 -0.39
N LYS A 607 -13.68 50.36 -1.24
CA LYS A 607 -12.44 49.59 -1.44
C LYS A 607 -11.68 49.36 -0.13
N SER A 608 -11.45 50.42 0.64
CA SER A 608 -10.75 50.33 1.94
C SER A 608 -11.55 49.52 2.96
N SER A 609 -12.87 49.74 3.05
CA SER A 609 -13.75 49.01 3.97
C SER A 609 -13.83 47.52 3.64
N VAL A 610 -13.94 47.17 2.36
CA VAL A 610 -13.95 45.77 1.90
C VAL A 610 -12.63 45.09 2.21
N ALA A 611 -11.48 45.72 1.95
CA ALA A 611 -10.18 45.14 2.26
C ALA A 611 -10.04 44.81 3.76
N VAL A 612 -10.44 45.74 4.64
CA VAL A 612 -10.44 45.52 6.10
C VAL A 612 -11.40 44.40 6.50
N ALA A 613 -12.60 44.37 5.93
CA ALA A 613 -13.60 43.36 6.23
C ALA A 613 -13.15 41.94 5.81
N LEU A 614 -12.50 41.81 4.65
CA LEU A 614 -11.92 40.56 4.18
C LEU A 614 -10.85 40.06 5.15
N GLN A 615 -9.91 40.93 5.53
CA GLN A 615 -8.83 40.58 6.44
C GLN A 615 -9.36 40.10 7.80
N GLN A 616 -10.19 40.91 8.46
CA GLN A 616 -10.74 40.60 9.78
C GLN A 616 -11.59 39.33 9.78
N SER A 617 -12.41 39.13 8.73
CA SER A 617 -13.26 37.96 8.61
C SER A 617 -12.43 36.69 8.38
N TYR A 618 -11.36 36.76 7.56
CA TYR A 618 -10.47 35.63 7.34
C TYR A 618 -9.68 35.26 8.59
N GLU A 619 -9.10 36.24 9.29
CA GLU A 619 -8.40 36.02 10.57
C GLU A 619 -9.33 35.38 11.61
N THR A 620 -10.54 35.92 11.74
CA THR A 620 -11.57 35.39 12.65
C THR A 620 -11.95 33.95 12.29
N ALA A 621 -12.18 33.68 11.01
CA ALA A 621 -12.50 32.34 10.53
C ALA A 621 -11.34 31.36 10.81
N ARG A 622 -10.10 31.75 10.52
CA ARG A 622 -8.91 30.92 10.77
C ARG A 622 -8.75 30.58 12.25
N THR A 623 -8.89 31.56 13.14
CA THR A 623 -8.80 31.31 14.60
C THR A 623 -9.90 30.37 15.09
N LYS A 624 -11.16 30.58 14.64
CA LYS A 624 -12.27 29.69 15.01
C LYS A 624 -12.07 28.27 14.47
N PHE A 625 -11.65 28.16 13.22
CA PHE A 625 -11.43 26.88 12.54
C PHE A 625 -10.33 26.07 13.23
N LEU A 626 -9.18 26.68 13.56
CA LEU A 626 -8.09 25.99 14.24
C LEU A 626 -8.47 25.51 15.65
N ALA A 627 -9.37 26.23 16.33
CA ALA A 627 -9.91 25.81 17.61
C ALA A 627 -10.91 24.64 17.49
N ASN A 628 -11.71 24.60 16.41
CA ASN A 628 -12.71 23.56 16.19
C ASN A 628 -12.95 23.30 14.69
N PRO A 629 -12.15 22.43 14.04
CA PRO A 629 -12.29 22.13 12.62
C PRO A 629 -13.63 21.46 12.28
N THR A 630 -14.37 22.05 11.34
CA THR A 630 -15.70 21.55 10.90
C THR A 630 -15.63 20.68 9.63
N THR A 631 -14.43 20.43 9.11
CA THR A 631 -14.13 19.78 7.83
C THR A 631 -14.92 18.49 7.58
N LYS A 632 -15.00 17.62 8.60
CA LYS A 632 -15.70 16.33 8.52
C LYS A 632 -17.18 16.42 8.09
N THR A 633 -17.82 17.58 8.24
CA THR A 633 -19.25 17.75 7.89
C THR A 633 -19.49 18.04 6.40
N TYR A 634 -18.42 18.33 5.65
CA TYR A 634 -18.41 18.64 4.23
C TYR A 634 -17.96 17.46 3.35
N LEU A 635 -17.18 16.55 3.93
CA LEU A 635 -16.65 15.39 3.25
C LEU A 635 -17.72 14.32 3.02
N CYS A 636 -17.56 13.57 1.95
CA CYS A 636 -18.27 12.31 1.74
C CYS A 636 -17.96 11.31 2.86
N SER A 637 -18.83 10.33 3.07
CA SER A 637 -18.72 9.39 4.19
C SER A 637 -17.39 8.61 4.22
N SER A 638 -16.83 8.25 3.06
CA SER A 638 -15.55 7.53 2.99
C SER A 638 -14.34 8.44 3.26
N SER A 639 -14.28 9.64 2.68
CA SER A 639 -13.24 10.63 2.99
C SER A 639 -13.31 11.11 4.44
N GLN A 640 -14.51 11.20 5.02
CA GLN A 640 -14.70 11.55 6.42
C GLN A 640 -14.00 10.54 7.35
N LYS A 641 -14.05 9.24 7.04
CA LYS A 641 -13.36 8.20 7.83
C LYS A 641 -11.84 8.37 7.76
N LEU A 642 -11.29 8.59 6.57
CA LEU A 642 -9.85 8.87 6.41
C LEU A 642 -9.41 10.13 7.15
N TYR A 643 -10.18 11.20 7.04
CA TYR A 643 -9.91 12.46 7.71
C TYR A 643 -9.91 12.31 9.24
N LYS A 644 -10.94 11.63 9.80
CA LYS A 644 -11.03 11.34 11.23
C LYS A 644 -9.90 10.46 11.71
N PHE A 645 -9.51 9.45 10.94
CA PHE A 645 -8.37 8.62 11.29
C PHE A 645 -7.09 9.45 11.47
N VAL A 646 -6.80 10.37 10.55
CA VAL A 646 -5.62 11.24 10.64
C VAL A 646 -5.74 12.25 11.78
N ARG A 647 -6.86 12.99 11.84
CA ARG A 647 -7.01 14.16 12.72
C ARG A 647 -7.44 13.79 14.15
N GLU A 648 -8.29 12.78 14.28
CA GLU A 648 -8.88 12.35 15.55
C GLU A 648 -8.17 11.12 16.13
N ASP A 649 -7.87 10.08 15.34
CA ASP A 649 -7.27 8.85 15.91
C ASP A 649 -5.75 8.97 16.06
N LEU A 650 -5.06 9.43 15.02
CA LEU A 650 -3.59 9.64 15.03
C LEU A 650 -3.17 10.98 15.62
N LYS A 651 -4.14 11.88 15.89
CA LYS A 651 -3.91 13.23 16.44
C LYS A 651 -2.92 14.05 15.60
N VAL A 652 -2.96 13.92 14.28
CA VAL A 652 -2.15 14.72 13.35
C VAL A 652 -2.90 16.03 13.04
N PRO A 653 -2.46 17.20 13.54
CA PRO A 653 -3.19 18.46 13.38
C PRO A 653 -3.06 19.04 11.95
N PRO A 654 -3.89 20.03 11.58
CA PRO A 654 -3.62 20.88 10.43
C PRO A 654 -2.28 21.61 10.60
N HIS A 655 -1.52 21.79 9.53
CA HIS A 655 -0.28 22.57 9.58
C HIS A 655 -0.63 24.06 9.63
N SER A 656 -0.42 24.68 10.79
CA SER A 656 -0.84 26.07 11.07
C SER A 656 0.17 27.14 10.65
N GLY A 657 1.29 26.74 10.03
CA GLY A 657 2.31 27.67 9.53
C GLY A 657 3.56 27.75 10.41
N ILE A 658 4.18 28.93 10.50
CA ILE A 658 5.37 29.14 11.34
C ILE A 658 5.09 28.84 12.83
N ASP A 659 3.84 29.01 13.27
CA ASP A 659 3.41 28.69 14.63
C ASP A 659 3.53 27.19 14.94
N ALA A 660 3.49 26.31 13.95
CA ALA A 660 3.69 24.87 14.12
C ALA A 660 5.17 24.47 14.26
N HIS A 661 6.11 25.40 14.07
CA HIS A 661 7.54 25.09 14.11
C HIS A 661 8.00 24.69 15.53
N PRO A 662 8.63 23.51 15.70
CA PRO A 662 9.18 23.11 17.00
C PRO A 662 10.46 23.90 17.31
N THR A 663 10.40 24.78 18.31
CA THR A 663 11.56 25.56 18.80
C THR A 663 12.10 25.01 20.12
N TYR A 664 13.38 25.27 20.42
CA TYR A 664 14.02 24.85 21.69
C TYR A 664 13.44 25.53 22.95
N ILE A 665 12.61 26.56 22.80
CA ILE A 665 11.97 27.27 23.91
C ILE A 665 10.85 26.40 24.48
N ARG A 666 11.08 25.81 25.66
CA ARG A 666 10.17 24.83 26.29
C ARG A 666 8.71 25.26 26.36
N GLU A 667 8.44 26.51 26.70
CA GLU A 667 7.06 27.07 26.79
C GLU A 667 6.34 27.15 25.43
N LYS A 668 7.09 27.18 24.32
CA LYS A 668 6.54 27.21 22.94
C LYS A 668 6.63 25.86 22.23
N PHE A 669 7.22 24.86 22.89
CA PHE A 669 7.51 23.53 22.33
C PHE A 669 6.33 22.56 22.49
N GLU A 670 5.50 22.70 23.53
CA GLU A 670 4.54 21.66 23.92
C GLU A 670 3.69 21.15 22.74
N GLY A 671 3.94 19.89 22.35
CA GLY A 671 3.18 19.15 21.35
C GLY A 671 3.46 19.48 19.89
N LYS A 672 4.43 20.35 19.57
CA LYS A 672 4.78 20.70 18.18
C LYS A 672 5.78 19.72 17.58
N GLU A 673 5.51 19.27 16.37
CA GLU A 673 6.36 18.31 15.65
C GLU A 673 6.55 18.76 14.21
N CYS A 674 7.66 18.36 13.59
CA CYS A 674 7.91 18.66 12.19
C CYS A 674 6.93 17.89 11.27
N ILE A 675 6.77 18.39 10.04
CA ILE A 675 5.94 17.75 9.01
C ILE A 675 6.34 16.27 8.81
N GLY A 676 7.64 15.98 8.81
CA GLY A 676 8.15 14.61 8.68
C GLY A 676 7.63 13.67 9.78
N SER A 677 7.66 14.11 11.05
CA SER A 677 7.11 13.31 12.16
C SER A 677 5.61 13.06 12.02
N GLN A 678 4.85 14.05 11.53
CA GLN A 678 3.41 13.88 11.27
C GLN A 678 3.13 12.87 10.15
N VAL A 679 3.88 12.94 9.04
CA VAL A 679 3.80 11.95 7.96
C VAL A 679 4.18 10.57 8.47
N SER A 680 5.23 10.45 9.29
CA SER A 680 5.67 9.19 9.87
C SER A 680 4.59 8.51 10.71
N LYS A 681 3.78 9.26 11.47
CA LYS A 681 2.64 8.69 12.21
C LYS A 681 1.63 8.03 11.29
N ILE A 682 1.29 8.71 10.18
CA ILE A 682 0.37 8.17 9.17
C ILE A 682 1.00 6.95 8.50
N TYR A 683 2.26 7.03 8.08
CA TYR A 683 2.98 5.92 7.47
C TYR A 683 3.00 4.67 8.37
N THR A 684 3.42 4.80 9.63
CA THR A 684 3.42 3.67 10.57
C THR A 684 2.02 3.09 10.72
N ALA A 685 1.00 3.93 10.85
CA ALA A 685 -0.38 3.47 10.98
C ALA A 685 -0.90 2.75 9.72
N LEU A 686 -0.50 3.16 8.51
CA LEU A 686 -0.80 2.46 7.25
C LEU A 686 -0.16 1.05 7.20
N ARG A 687 1.01 0.90 7.83
CA ARG A 687 1.76 -0.37 7.92
C ARG A 687 1.28 -1.27 9.06
N GLU A 688 0.45 -0.75 9.95
CA GLU A 688 -0.14 -1.44 11.09
C GLU A 688 -1.58 -1.92 10.81
N GLU A 689 -2.08 -2.77 11.70
CA GLU A 689 -3.41 -3.37 11.61
C GLU A 689 -4.56 -2.35 11.61
N LYS A 690 -4.39 -1.22 12.30
CA LYS A 690 -5.45 -0.22 12.49
C LYS A 690 -5.98 0.32 11.16
N PHE A 691 -5.11 0.44 10.16
CA PHE A 691 -5.51 0.92 8.85
C PHE A 691 -6.40 -0.08 8.09
N ARG A 692 -6.23 -1.39 8.31
CA ARG A 692 -7.05 -2.43 7.68
C ARG A 692 -8.52 -2.31 8.10
N ASP A 693 -8.77 -2.09 9.39
CA ASP A 693 -10.14 -1.89 9.89
C ASP A 693 -10.77 -0.60 9.35
N LEU A 694 -9.98 0.45 9.19
CA LEU A 694 -10.41 1.68 8.52
C LEU A 694 -10.80 1.41 7.07
N LEU A 695 -9.92 0.74 6.30
CA LEU A 695 -10.15 0.41 4.90
C LEU A 695 -11.44 -0.42 4.72
N LEU A 696 -11.62 -1.45 5.55
CA LEU A 696 -12.83 -2.28 5.56
C LEU A 696 -14.10 -1.48 5.84
N SER A 697 -14.01 -0.40 6.62
CA SER A 697 -15.17 0.41 6.94
C SER A 697 -15.57 1.36 5.81
N CYS A 698 -14.69 1.64 4.85
CA CYS A 698 -14.92 2.60 3.77
C CYS A 698 -15.67 2.02 2.56
N TRP A 699 -15.69 0.70 2.42
CA TRP A 699 -16.54 -0.07 1.49
C TRP A 699 -17.74 -0.62 2.22
#